data_AF-A0A5N5QK60-F1
#
_entry.id   AF-A0A5N5QK60-F1
#
_cell.length_a   1.000
_cell.length_b   1.000
_cell.length_c   1.000
_cell.angle_alpha   90.00
_cell.angle_beta   90.00
_cell.angle_gamma   90.00
#
_symmetry.space_group_name_H-M   'P 1'
#
loop_
_entity.id
_entity.type
_entity.pdbx_description
1 polymer ?
#
loop_
_entity_poly.entity_id
_entity_poly.type
_entity_poly.pdbx_seq_one_letter_code
_entity_poly.pdbx_strand_id
1 'polypeptide(L)'
;MQLKSALSNFAAFTLLILSFTMIACASPAPAPPALAVARSGEPNNVNGLVARGDVSDQCLDLVVKLKADVDIFIGDLDKCYGTPSCDPKPIIVNIVARIRACIDLIVKLQGTILIKLDVIIKVVVDIIIALATACGKWVIKLGLDVYLTIFVDIDVVLCALINALVVLEGSIKLKLKLLLVVQVQLLITACFNGLIKILALHVNKLAIESYDKYPRAQVVRDLSAHPDHGLIFGSGCRSRDLHSHSATRATPGFSLLSHVNMGAPDLRLGDFIPGLLVPPEANVHLTIGIHFLLAALYTLTITSRPRTYAVIRILLGIPAGYIFYHYAFHPYDAPRRSVETGLAVVGLYGIMRVIDTCLVDLLVGVHTPPRWVVDGKVLPLPTTFFGRIGYSVDYLLSLRGTSIFKNTTWDWIVPSAKRRMPPPTTPRITFICSAMWSLTKQYIVYDTLDALNKSRVWDTNLPYPITNGGLSVPEQLVFAFSVCAGTALSISVPATLVAIISVASGAPVEAWPPMFDAPFSAISLADFWTRRWHSLFRRVFDRLSLGILHGLEKVHAPLPLRLRKTLRAVLIFGLSATLHLLLMYRLPISDTHYHPAFFDHSIMMFFLSQPAALLVERMIVEPLAGGNVWVTRAWAWGWLLCSGRWWADVWVRRGLWDPKEKVVGYSVVRGLLYGNWTP
;
A
#
# COMPACT_ATOMS: atom_id res chain seq x y z
N MET A 1 2.48 20.82 25.26
CA MET A 1 3.77 20.97 24.54
C MET A 1 4.40 19.64 24.06
N GLN A 2 3.72 18.48 24.10
CA GLN A 2 4.30 17.17 23.77
C GLN A 2 4.16 16.70 22.29
N LEU A 3 3.39 17.42 21.45
CA LEU A 3 3.13 17.02 20.04
C LEU A 3 4.29 17.25 19.05
N LYS A 4 5.37 17.93 19.46
CA LYS A 4 6.56 18.14 18.60
C LYS A 4 7.41 16.86 18.46
N SER A 5 7.34 15.90 19.38
CA SER A 5 8.18 14.69 19.32
C SER A 5 7.65 13.65 18.34
N ALA A 6 6.34 13.45 18.18
CA ALA A 6 5.80 12.43 17.27
C ALA A 6 6.14 12.69 15.78
N LEU A 7 6.11 13.95 15.34
CA LEU A 7 6.53 14.34 13.99
C LEU A 7 8.05 14.24 13.83
N SER A 8 8.82 14.61 14.87
CA SER A 8 10.27 14.37 14.92
C SER A 8 10.59 12.88 14.85
N ASN A 9 9.77 12.03 15.45
CA ASN A 9 9.99 10.58 15.52
C ASN A 9 9.59 9.88 14.23
N PHE A 10 8.52 10.31 13.57
CA PHE A 10 8.15 9.85 12.22
C PHE A 10 9.10 10.38 11.13
N ALA A 11 9.53 11.64 11.24
CA ALA A 11 10.56 12.21 10.37
C ALA A 11 11.92 11.55 10.60
N ALA A 12 12.33 11.33 11.85
CA ALA A 12 13.52 10.56 12.19
C ALA A 12 13.42 9.12 11.68
N PHE A 13 12.25 8.47 11.78
CA PHE A 13 12.01 7.13 11.24
C PHE A 13 12.03 7.07 9.70
N THR A 14 11.43 8.06 9.03
CA THR A 14 11.48 8.17 7.57
C THR A 14 12.90 8.51 7.12
N LEU A 15 13.61 9.36 7.86
CA LEU A 15 15.03 9.68 7.70
C LEU A 15 15.95 8.54 8.11
N LEU A 16 15.47 7.56 8.90
CA LEU A 16 16.18 6.35 9.34
C LEU A 16 16.09 5.26 8.27
N ILE A 17 14.88 5.04 7.73
CA ILE A 17 14.70 4.22 6.53
C ILE A 17 15.42 4.89 5.34
N LEU A 18 15.44 6.24 5.28
CA LEU A 18 16.30 6.97 4.35
C LEU A 18 17.79 6.90 4.73
N SER A 19 18.21 6.85 5.99
CA SER A 19 19.63 6.91 6.38
C SER A 19 20.32 5.59 6.07
N PHE A 20 19.67 4.45 6.33
CA PHE A 20 20.20 3.16 5.88
C PHE A 20 20.26 3.02 4.35
N THR A 21 19.40 3.73 3.62
CA THR A 21 19.46 3.83 2.15
C THR A 21 20.37 4.97 1.64
N MET A 22 20.73 5.94 2.48
CA MET A 22 21.65 7.05 2.18
C MET A 22 23.09 6.76 2.61
N ILE A 23 23.33 5.85 3.55
CA ILE A 23 24.63 5.17 3.74
C ILE A 23 25.02 4.45 2.43
N ALA A 24 24.04 4.04 1.62
CA ALA A 24 24.26 3.55 0.27
C ALA A 24 24.53 4.65 -0.78
N CYS A 25 24.29 5.95 -0.51
CA CYS A 25 24.37 7.03 -1.49
C CYS A 25 25.24 8.24 -1.09
N ALA A 26 25.80 8.32 0.12
CA ALA A 26 26.68 9.41 0.53
C ALA A 26 28.15 9.16 0.10
N SER A 27 28.57 9.88 -0.94
CA SER A 27 29.93 10.40 -1.16
C SER A 27 29.83 11.49 -2.23
N PRO A 28 30.68 12.55 -2.20
CA PRO A 28 30.73 13.52 -3.28
C PRO A 28 31.00 12.82 -4.60
N ALA A 29 30.41 13.32 -5.69
CA ALA A 29 30.84 12.94 -7.03
C ALA A 29 32.35 13.19 -7.14
N PRO A 30 33.15 12.28 -7.73
CA PRO A 30 34.50 12.63 -8.13
C PRO A 30 34.40 13.85 -9.04
N ALA A 31 35.23 14.87 -8.80
CA ALA A 31 35.32 16.02 -9.68
C ALA A 31 35.52 15.53 -11.13
N PRO A 32 34.91 16.19 -12.14
CA PRO A 32 35.05 15.78 -13.52
C PRO A 32 36.54 15.69 -13.92
N PRO A 33 36.96 14.68 -14.71
CA PRO A 33 38.31 14.63 -15.25
C PRO A 33 38.41 15.64 -16.40
N ALA A 34 38.47 16.92 -16.07
CA ALA A 34 38.68 18.01 -17.02
C ALA A 34 39.23 19.24 -16.30
N LEU A 35 40.42 19.12 -15.72
CA LEU A 35 41.39 20.21 -15.48
C LEU A 35 42.60 19.65 -14.70
N ALA A 36 43.36 18.77 -15.34
CA ALA A 36 44.78 18.63 -15.07
C ALA A 36 45.54 19.39 -16.17
N VAL A 37 45.37 20.72 -16.17
CA VAL A 37 46.33 21.61 -16.83
C VAL A 37 47.46 21.80 -15.83
N ALA A 38 48.66 21.51 -16.33
CA ALA A 38 49.93 21.52 -15.62
C ALA A 38 50.12 22.74 -14.72
N ARG A 39 50.36 22.48 -13.42
CA ARG A 39 51.29 23.29 -12.64
C ARG A 39 52.64 22.58 -12.73
N SER A 40 53.43 23.01 -13.71
CA SER A 40 54.85 22.72 -13.81
C SER A 40 55.57 23.39 -12.64
N GLY A 41 56.22 22.60 -11.78
CA GLY A 41 57.11 23.14 -10.77
C GLY A 41 57.38 22.24 -9.57
N GLU A 42 57.74 20.97 -9.78
CA GLU A 42 58.53 20.21 -8.80
C GLU A 42 59.20 19.00 -9.49
N PRO A 43 60.51 18.76 -9.27
CA PRO A 43 61.27 17.80 -10.06
C PRO A 43 61.17 16.39 -9.48
N ASN A 44 60.96 15.42 -10.39
CA ASN A 44 61.48 14.06 -10.34
C ASN A 44 61.35 13.29 -9.01
N ASN A 45 60.23 12.60 -8.82
CA ASN A 45 60.31 11.26 -8.22
C ASN A 45 59.34 10.29 -8.90
N VAL A 46 59.95 9.26 -9.48
CA VAL A 46 59.39 8.31 -10.43
C VAL A 46 58.71 7.17 -9.66
N ASN A 47 57.45 6.88 -10.01
CA ASN A 47 56.79 5.56 -9.97
C ASN A 47 57.27 4.52 -8.93
N GLY A 48 57.13 4.82 -7.64
CA GLY A 48 57.05 3.80 -6.61
C GLY A 48 55.61 3.30 -6.45
N LEU A 49 55.17 2.34 -7.28
CA LEU A 49 54.02 1.49 -6.92
C LEU A 49 54.49 0.62 -5.75
N VAL A 50 54.55 1.22 -4.55
CA VAL A 50 54.86 0.50 -3.31
C VAL A 50 53.74 -0.52 -3.16
N ALA A 51 54.08 -1.80 -3.34
CA ALA A 51 53.17 -2.91 -3.05
C ALA A 51 52.72 -2.75 -1.60
N ARG A 52 51.50 -2.25 -1.41
CA ARG A 52 50.87 -2.19 -0.09
C ARG A 52 50.68 -3.64 0.36
N GLY A 53 51.23 -3.99 1.52
CA GLY A 53 51.03 -5.31 2.11
C GLY A 53 49.54 -5.61 2.27
N ASP A 54 49.17 -6.89 2.14
CA ASP A 54 47.82 -7.32 2.48
C ASP A 54 47.62 -7.23 4.01
N VAL A 55 46.62 -6.48 4.44
CA VAL A 55 46.27 -6.31 5.87
C VAL A 55 44.99 -7.07 6.23
N SER A 56 44.53 -7.99 5.38
CA SER A 56 43.32 -8.79 5.56
C SER A 56 43.24 -9.48 6.93
N ASP A 57 44.33 -10.09 7.39
CA ASP A 57 44.36 -10.82 8.66
C ASP A 57 44.23 -9.88 9.86
N GLN A 58 45.01 -8.80 9.87
CA GLN A 58 44.98 -7.80 10.94
C GLN A 58 43.60 -7.13 11.01
N CYS A 59 43.01 -6.80 9.86
CA CYS A 59 41.67 -6.23 9.80
C CYS A 59 40.60 -7.21 10.30
N LEU A 60 40.67 -8.47 9.86
CA LEU A 60 39.73 -9.50 10.32
C LEU A 60 39.82 -9.73 11.82
N ASP A 61 41.02 -9.83 12.39
CA ASP A 61 41.22 -10.03 13.82
C ASP A 61 40.62 -8.88 14.64
N LEU A 62 40.78 -7.63 14.18
CA LEU A 62 40.19 -6.45 14.81
C LEU A 62 38.66 -6.49 14.78
N VAL A 63 38.05 -6.86 13.65
CA VAL A 63 36.59 -6.88 13.48
C VAL A 63 35.96 -8.08 14.21
N VAL A 64 36.62 -9.24 14.23
CA VAL A 64 36.19 -10.41 15.03
C VAL A 64 36.24 -10.10 16.52
N LYS A 65 37.31 -9.45 16.99
CA LYS A 65 37.42 -9.00 18.38
C LYS A 65 36.30 -8.01 18.73
N LEU A 66 36.03 -7.04 17.84
CA LEU A 66 34.92 -6.11 18.01
C LEU A 66 33.58 -6.85 18.13
N LYS A 67 33.32 -7.87 17.29
CA LYS A 67 32.10 -8.67 17.37
C LYS A 67 31.95 -9.34 18.73
N ALA A 68 33.00 -9.99 19.23
CA ALA A 68 32.96 -10.65 20.53
C ALA A 68 32.66 -9.65 21.67
N ASP A 69 33.28 -8.47 21.64
CA ASP A 69 33.01 -7.42 22.63
C ASP A 69 31.56 -6.92 22.55
N VAL A 70 31.04 -6.70 21.33
CA VAL A 70 29.65 -6.28 21.12
C VAL A 70 28.66 -7.33 21.63
N ASP A 71 28.92 -8.61 21.38
CA ASP A 71 28.06 -9.71 21.85
C ASP A 71 28.02 -9.76 23.39
N ILE A 72 29.15 -9.52 24.07
CA ILE A 72 29.22 -9.40 25.54
C ILE A 72 28.35 -8.23 26.03
N PHE A 73 28.50 -7.05 25.43
CA PHE A 73 27.70 -5.87 25.83
C PHE A 73 26.21 -6.03 25.54
N ILE A 74 25.83 -6.73 24.46
CA ILE A 74 24.43 -7.10 24.21
C ILE A 74 23.92 -8.02 25.33
N GLY A 75 24.72 -8.99 25.77
CA GLY A 75 24.38 -9.84 26.91
C GLY A 75 24.18 -9.06 28.20
N ASP A 76 25.03 -8.07 28.48
CA ASP A 76 24.88 -7.20 29.65
C ASP A 76 23.66 -6.29 29.55
N LEU A 77 23.32 -5.81 28.34
CA LEU A 77 22.09 -5.07 28.10
C LEU A 77 20.85 -5.94 28.28
N ASP A 78 20.88 -7.20 27.85
CA ASP A 78 19.78 -8.15 28.07
C ASP A 78 19.62 -8.49 29.57
N LYS A 79 20.71 -8.60 30.34
CA LYS A 79 20.65 -8.70 31.82
C LYS A 79 20.06 -7.43 32.44
N CYS A 80 20.53 -6.26 32.02
CA CYS A 80 20.00 -4.95 32.45
C CYS A 80 18.51 -4.81 32.13
N TYR A 81 18.07 -5.36 31.00
CA TYR A 81 16.66 -5.44 30.63
C TYR A 81 15.84 -6.31 31.59
N GLY A 82 16.40 -7.37 32.17
CA GLY A 82 15.75 -8.19 33.20
C GLY A 82 15.66 -7.54 34.57
N THR A 83 16.55 -6.60 34.90
CA THR A 83 16.63 -5.98 36.24
C THR A 83 15.79 -4.69 36.32
N PRO A 84 14.86 -4.57 37.28
CA PRO A 84 14.22 -3.29 37.59
C PRO A 84 15.28 -2.28 38.04
N SER A 85 15.24 -1.03 37.57
CA SER A 85 16.18 0.08 37.87
C SER A 85 17.58 0.08 37.22
N CYS A 86 17.91 -0.88 36.36
CA CYS A 86 19.18 -0.82 35.62
C CYS A 86 19.15 0.25 34.51
N ASP A 87 20.17 1.13 34.47
CA ASP A 87 20.37 2.13 33.42
C ASP A 87 21.25 1.54 32.29
N PRO A 88 20.75 1.41 31.05
CA PRO A 88 21.54 0.87 29.93
C PRO A 88 22.58 1.86 29.37
N LYS A 89 22.49 3.16 29.69
CA LYS A 89 23.35 4.19 29.06
C LYS A 89 24.85 3.90 29.20
N PRO A 90 25.39 3.48 30.36
CA PRO A 90 26.81 3.17 30.48
C PRO A 90 27.25 2.02 29.57
N ILE A 91 26.39 1.01 29.37
CA ILE A 91 26.72 -0.14 28.52
C ILE A 91 26.80 0.30 27.04
N ILE A 92 25.93 1.22 26.63
CA ILE A 92 25.91 1.75 25.27
C ILE A 92 27.11 2.65 24.99
N VAL A 93 27.50 3.47 25.98
CA VAL A 93 28.76 4.23 25.91
C VAL A 93 29.95 3.28 25.71
N ASN A 94 29.96 2.12 26.36
CA ASN A 94 31.01 1.11 26.16
C ASN A 94 30.99 0.49 24.75
N ILE A 95 29.81 0.18 24.20
CA ILE A 95 29.65 -0.29 22.81
C ILE A 95 30.24 0.75 21.84
N VAL A 96 29.82 2.01 21.96
CA VAL A 96 30.26 3.13 21.10
C VAL A 96 31.78 3.32 21.21
N ALA A 97 32.31 3.32 22.43
CA ALA A 97 33.74 3.43 22.68
C ALA A 97 34.54 2.29 22.04
N ARG A 98 34.00 1.06 22.08
CA ARG A 98 34.69 -0.11 21.50
C ARG A 98 34.70 -0.09 19.98
N ILE A 99 33.60 0.33 19.35
CA ILE A 99 33.54 0.54 17.89
C ILE A 99 34.55 1.61 17.47
N ARG A 100 34.64 2.74 18.19
CA ARG A 100 35.65 3.80 17.93
C ARG A 100 37.08 3.30 18.07
N ALA A 101 37.38 2.55 19.13
CA ALA A 101 38.70 1.96 19.31
C ALA A 101 39.09 1.01 18.16
N CYS A 102 38.13 0.25 17.63
CA CYS A 102 38.35 -0.59 16.45
C CYS A 102 38.63 0.26 15.20
N ILE A 103 37.87 1.34 14.98
CA ILE A 103 38.09 2.30 13.88
C ILE A 103 39.51 2.87 13.92
N ASP A 104 39.96 3.34 15.09
CA ASP A 104 41.28 3.95 15.24
C ASP A 104 42.42 2.98 14.92
N LEU A 105 42.21 1.68 15.16
CA LEU A 105 43.16 0.62 14.79
C LEU A 105 43.11 0.31 13.29
N ILE A 106 41.91 0.24 12.69
CA ILE A 106 41.73 -0.01 11.26
C ILE A 106 42.35 1.12 10.42
N VAL A 107 42.16 2.39 10.81
CA VAL A 107 42.71 3.55 10.09
C VAL A 107 44.25 3.57 10.12
N LYS A 108 44.88 2.92 11.10
CA LYS A 108 46.35 2.79 11.18
C LYS A 108 46.91 1.68 10.31
N LEU A 109 46.09 0.80 9.75
CA LEU A 109 46.55 -0.26 8.85
C LEU A 109 47.02 0.37 7.52
N GLN A 110 48.28 0.12 7.16
CA GLN A 110 48.86 0.57 5.89
C GLN A 110 48.86 -0.60 4.90
N GLY A 111 47.75 -0.80 4.20
CA GLY A 111 47.58 -1.96 3.32
C GLY A 111 46.35 -1.94 2.43
N THR A 112 46.09 -3.05 1.74
CA THR A 112 44.81 -3.34 1.07
C THR A 112 44.21 -4.64 1.60
N ILE A 113 42.90 -4.84 1.45
CA ILE A 113 42.20 -6.06 1.88
C ILE A 113 41.87 -6.88 0.63
N LEU A 114 42.67 -7.91 0.33
CA LEU A 114 42.48 -8.70 -0.90
C LEU A 114 41.87 -10.07 -0.63
N ILE A 115 42.37 -10.80 0.37
CA ILE A 115 42.06 -12.24 0.52
C ILE A 115 40.80 -12.48 1.36
N LYS A 116 40.61 -11.74 2.47
CA LYS A 116 39.53 -12.02 3.45
C LYS A 116 38.38 -11.02 3.45
N LEU A 117 38.25 -10.26 2.36
CA LEU A 117 37.25 -9.22 2.19
C LEU A 117 35.83 -9.71 2.50
N ASP A 118 35.42 -10.85 1.94
CA ASP A 118 34.05 -11.38 2.12
C ASP A 118 33.77 -11.81 3.56
N VAL A 119 34.79 -12.33 4.26
CA VAL A 119 34.67 -12.71 5.68
C VAL A 119 34.52 -11.47 6.56
N ILE A 120 35.34 -10.44 6.33
CA ILE A 120 35.26 -9.17 7.07
C ILE A 120 33.86 -8.55 6.90
N ILE A 121 33.35 -8.49 5.67
CA ILE A 121 32.01 -7.97 5.36
C ILE A 121 30.94 -8.75 6.12
N LYS A 122 31.02 -10.08 6.13
CA LYS A 122 30.07 -10.93 6.85
C LYS A 122 30.06 -10.62 8.35
N VAL A 123 31.23 -10.51 8.98
CA VAL A 123 31.32 -10.19 10.42
C VAL A 123 30.76 -8.80 10.73
N VAL A 124 31.01 -7.80 9.87
CA VAL A 124 30.43 -6.45 10.04
C VAL A 124 28.90 -6.50 9.94
N VAL A 125 28.35 -7.24 8.98
CA VAL A 125 26.89 -7.41 8.86
C VAL A 125 26.32 -8.12 10.09
N ASP A 126 27.00 -9.14 10.62
CA ASP A 126 26.58 -9.84 11.84
C ASP A 126 26.57 -8.89 13.06
N ILE A 127 27.54 -7.96 13.18
CA ILE A 127 27.54 -6.92 14.22
C ILE A 127 26.31 -6.00 14.08
N ILE A 128 26.04 -5.53 12.87
CA ILE A 128 24.89 -4.64 12.59
C ILE A 128 23.57 -5.34 12.94
N ILE A 129 23.41 -6.60 12.53
CA ILE A 129 22.21 -7.40 12.81
C ILE A 129 22.04 -7.63 14.32
N ALA A 130 23.13 -7.98 15.02
CA ALA A 130 23.08 -8.20 16.47
C ALA A 130 22.64 -6.93 17.22
N LEU A 131 23.25 -5.78 16.91
CA LEU A 131 22.90 -4.49 17.51
C LEU A 131 21.46 -4.08 17.21
N ALA A 132 21.02 -4.20 15.95
CA ALA A 132 19.67 -3.85 15.54
C ALA A 132 18.61 -4.75 16.23
N THR A 133 18.87 -6.05 16.30
CA THR A 133 17.99 -7.02 16.97
C THR A 133 17.87 -6.72 18.45
N ALA A 134 18.99 -6.44 19.11
CA ALA A 134 19.04 -6.11 20.52
C ALA A 134 18.31 -4.78 20.81
N CYS A 135 18.56 -3.75 20.01
CA CYS A 135 17.87 -2.46 20.08
C CYS A 135 16.34 -2.60 19.91
N GLY A 136 15.88 -3.46 18.99
CA GLY A 136 14.46 -3.74 18.77
C GLY A 136 13.75 -4.35 20.00
N LYS A 137 14.45 -5.14 20.82
CA LYS A 137 13.90 -5.67 22.08
C LYS A 137 13.71 -4.56 23.12
N TRP A 138 14.65 -3.63 23.22
CA TRP A 138 14.71 -2.67 24.32
C TRP A 138 13.82 -1.44 24.15
N VAL A 139 13.36 -1.14 22.93
CA VAL A 139 12.53 0.04 22.65
C VAL A 139 11.28 0.14 23.54
N ILE A 140 10.74 -1.01 23.95
CA ILE A 140 9.56 -1.12 24.81
C ILE A 140 9.85 -0.59 26.22
N LYS A 141 11.02 -0.90 26.78
CA LYS A 141 11.37 -0.61 28.18
C LYS A 141 12.00 0.77 28.34
N LEU A 142 12.80 1.21 27.37
CA LEU A 142 13.57 2.46 27.46
C LEU A 142 12.75 3.70 27.07
N GLY A 143 11.64 3.50 26.36
CA GLY A 143 10.92 4.59 25.73
C GLY A 143 11.61 5.08 24.45
N LEU A 144 10.82 5.73 23.60
CA LEU A 144 11.22 6.08 22.24
C LEU A 144 12.36 7.09 22.18
N ASP A 145 12.39 8.10 23.06
CA ASP A 145 13.39 9.16 23.02
C ASP A 145 14.78 8.66 23.41
N VAL A 146 14.86 7.78 24.43
CA VAL A 146 16.09 7.12 24.84
C VAL A 146 16.55 6.16 23.74
N TYR A 147 15.64 5.37 23.18
CA TYR A 147 15.93 4.49 22.05
C TYR A 147 16.52 5.24 20.85
N LEU A 148 15.92 6.36 20.43
CA LEU A 148 16.40 7.13 19.27
C LEU A 148 17.79 7.71 19.52
N THR A 149 18.08 8.17 20.73
CA THR A 149 19.40 8.70 21.09
C THR A 149 20.47 7.59 20.98
N ILE A 150 20.19 6.44 21.59
CA ILE A 150 21.05 5.25 21.55
C ILE A 150 21.30 4.80 20.12
N PHE A 151 20.23 4.77 19.31
CA PHE A 151 20.29 4.33 17.94
C PHE A 151 21.16 5.24 17.09
N VAL A 152 21.00 6.56 17.23
CA VAL A 152 21.81 7.55 16.51
C VAL A 152 23.29 7.41 16.87
N ASP A 153 23.62 7.22 18.15
CA ASP A 153 25.01 7.06 18.59
C ASP A 153 25.65 5.81 17.99
N ILE A 154 24.91 4.69 17.93
CA ILE A 154 25.35 3.43 17.31
C ILE A 154 25.46 3.58 15.79
N ASP A 155 24.49 4.21 15.13
CA ASP A 155 24.47 4.41 13.67
C ASP A 155 25.67 5.24 13.20
N VAL A 156 25.97 6.34 13.91
CA VAL A 156 27.11 7.22 13.61
C VAL A 156 28.43 6.45 13.66
N VAL A 157 28.64 5.60 14.67
CA VAL A 157 29.90 4.84 14.77
C VAL A 157 29.97 3.67 13.80
N LEU A 158 28.85 3.01 13.48
CA LEU A 158 28.81 1.98 12.44
C LEU A 158 29.11 2.58 11.06
N CYS A 159 28.59 3.77 10.76
CA CYS A 159 28.94 4.52 9.55
C CYS A 159 30.43 4.82 9.48
N ALA A 160 31.03 5.27 10.59
CA ALA A 160 32.45 5.56 10.66
C ALA A 160 33.30 4.28 10.47
N LEU A 161 32.87 3.14 11.02
CA LEU A 161 33.50 1.84 10.82
C LEU A 161 33.50 1.42 9.35
N ILE A 162 32.35 1.55 8.67
CA ILE A 162 32.25 1.25 7.24
C ILE A 162 33.17 2.16 6.44
N ASN A 163 33.23 3.45 6.75
CA ASN A 163 34.11 4.38 6.04
C ASN A 163 35.60 4.05 6.25
N ALA A 164 36.00 3.69 7.47
CA ALA A 164 37.38 3.25 7.75
C ALA A 164 37.76 2.01 6.94
N LEU A 165 36.84 1.03 6.82
CA LEU A 165 37.05 -0.15 5.99
C LEU A 165 37.16 0.19 4.50
N VAL A 166 36.33 1.10 3.99
CA VAL A 166 36.35 1.52 2.58
C VAL A 166 37.66 2.20 2.18
N VAL A 167 38.36 2.85 3.12
CA VAL A 167 39.70 3.43 2.86
C VAL A 167 40.74 2.34 2.56
N LEU A 168 40.60 1.15 3.15
CA LEU A 168 41.51 0.03 2.91
C LEU A 168 41.21 -0.68 1.59
N GLU A 169 39.95 -0.73 1.16
CA GLU A 169 39.57 -1.36 -0.11
C GLU A 169 38.24 -0.79 -0.64
N GLY A 170 38.29 -0.16 -1.82
CA GLY A 170 37.13 0.54 -2.39
C GLY A 170 35.95 -0.37 -2.75
N SER A 171 36.20 -1.67 -2.99
CA SER A 171 35.18 -2.67 -3.31
C SER A 171 34.31 -3.08 -2.10
N ILE A 172 34.76 -2.81 -0.86
CA ILE A 172 34.00 -3.05 0.38
C ILE A 172 32.64 -2.36 0.32
N LYS A 173 32.61 -1.12 -0.16
CA LYS A 173 31.40 -0.29 -0.18
C LYS A 173 30.30 -0.92 -1.04
N LEU A 174 30.66 -1.59 -2.14
CA LEU A 174 29.70 -2.20 -3.06
C LEU A 174 29.18 -3.53 -2.53
N LYS A 175 30.07 -4.39 -2.03
CA LYS A 175 29.72 -5.71 -1.50
C LYS A 175 28.91 -5.62 -0.19
N LEU A 176 29.28 -4.70 0.71
CA LEU A 176 28.52 -4.46 1.95
C LEU A 176 27.11 -3.91 1.65
N LYS A 177 26.97 -3.03 0.65
CA LYS A 177 25.65 -2.55 0.19
C LYS A 177 24.79 -3.71 -0.31
N LEU A 178 25.34 -4.59 -1.15
CA LEU A 178 24.61 -5.73 -1.68
C LEU A 178 24.17 -6.70 -0.57
N LEU A 179 25.06 -6.99 0.39
CA LEU A 179 24.78 -7.90 1.49
C LEU A 179 23.77 -7.31 2.50
N LEU A 180 23.87 -6.01 2.82
CA LEU A 180 22.89 -5.33 3.66
C LEU A 180 21.52 -5.29 2.99
N VAL A 181 21.43 -5.00 1.69
CA VAL A 181 20.17 -5.04 0.92
C VAL A 181 19.52 -6.43 0.96
N VAL A 182 20.30 -7.51 0.95
CA VAL A 182 19.79 -8.88 1.10
C VAL A 182 19.30 -9.16 2.53
N GLN A 183 19.88 -8.53 3.55
CA GLN A 183 19.53 -8.70 4.97
C GLN A 183 18.56 -7.64 5.51
N VAL A 184 18.12 -6.69 4.69
CA VAL A 184 17.10 -5.66 5.01
C VAL A 184 15.81 -6.29 5.56
N GLN A 185 15.48 -7.51 5.16
CA GLN A 185 14.33 -8.26 5.66
C GLN A 185 14.36 -8.44 7.19
N LEU A 186 15.53 -8.74 7.78
CA LEU A 186 15.70 -8.90 9.22
C LEU A 186 15.62 -7.56 9.96
N LEU A 187 16.19 -6.51 9.37
CA LEU A 187 16.15 -5.15 9.92
C LEU A 187 14.72 -4.60 9.92
N ILE A 188 13.99 -4.77 8.81
CA ILE A 188 12.57 -4.43 8.71
C ILE A 188 11.76 -5.23 9.72
N THR A 189 11.98 -6.54 9.84
CA THR A 189 11.24 -7.39 10.79
C THR A 189 11.47 -6.97 12.24
N ALA A 190 12.71 -6.66 12.64
CA ALA A 190 13.03 -6.16 13.98
C ALA A 190 12.39 -4.79 14.26
N CYS A 191 12.49 -3.85 13.31
CA CYS A 191 11.93 -2.51 13.43
C CYS A 191 10.39 -2.51 13.42
N PHE A 192 9.76 -3.33 12.58
CA PHE A 192 8.30 -3.43 12.44
C PHE A 192 7.66 -4.04 13.70
N ASN A 193 8.28 -5.07 14.28
CA ASN A 193 7.83 -5.64 15.57
C ASN A 193 7.94 -4.63 16.73
N GLY A 194 8.98 -3.80 16.74
CA GLY A 194 9.09 -2.68 17.70
C GLY A 194 7.95 -1.67 17.51
N LEU A 195 7.64 -1.30 16.26
CA LEU A 195 6.59 -0.34 15.89
C LEU A 195 5.19 -0.79 16.30
N ILE A 196 4.83 -2.04 16.04
CA ILE A 196 3.54 -2.63 16.45
C ILE A 196 3.37 -2.53 17.97
N LYS A 197 4.41 -2.83 18.73
CA LYS A 197 4.37 -2.79 20.20
C LYS A 197 4.30 -1.36 20.75
N ILE A 198 4.99 -0.40 20.13
CA ILE A 198 4.91 1.03 20.48
C ILE A 198 3.51 1.58 20.18
N LEU A 199 2.95 1.25 19.02
CA LEU A 199 1.57 1.64 18.66
C LEU A 199 0.57 1.06 19.65
N ALA A 200 0.70 -0.21 20.03
CA ALA A 200 -0.16 -0.84 21.04
C ALA A 200 -0.06 -0.15 22.41
N LEU A 201 1.15 0.23 22.85
CA LEU A 201 1.36 0.99 24.09
C LEU A 201 0.74 2.39 24.03
N HIS A 202 0.88 3.09 22.90
CA HIS A 202 0.32 4.43 22.73
C HIS A 202 -1.21 4.42 22.67
N VAL A 203 -1.79 3.42 21.97
CA VAL A 203 -3.24 3.20 21.93
C VAL A 203 -3.77 2.88 23.33
N ASN A 204 -3.10 2.00 24.09
CA ASN A 204 -3.48 1.72 25.47
C ASN A 204 -3.38 2.95 26.37
N LYS A 205 -2.32 3.75 26.24
CA LYS A 205 -2.18 5.00 27.01
C LYS A 205 -3.27 6.01 26.68
N LEU A 206 -3.58 6.21 25.39
CA LEU A 206 -4.67 7.09 24.96
C LEU A 206 -6.04 6.57 25.40
N ALA A 207 -6.24 5.25 25.43
CA ALA A 207 -7.46 4.63 25.93
C ALA A 207 -7.63 4.86 27.45
N ILE A 208 -6.55 4.73 28.23
CA ILE A 208 -6.55 5.00 29.69
C ILE A 208 -6.77 6.49 29.96
N GLU A 209 -6.05 7.39 29.29
CA GLU A 209 -6.21 8.84 29.45
C GLU A 209 -7.60 9.33 29.00
N SER A 210 -8.21 8.66 28.02
CA SER A 210 -9.59 8.91 27.61
C SER A 210 -10.59 8.35 28.62
N TYR A 211 -10.27 7.26 29.31
CA TYR A 211 -11.14 6.65 30.33
C TYR A 211 -11.15 7.47 31.63
N ASP A 212 -9.99 8.01 32.05
CA ASP A 212 -9.87 8.85 33.25
C ASP A 212 -10.47 10.26 33.08
N LYS A 213 -10.65 10.73 31.84
CA LYS A 213 -11.26 12.04 31.55
C LYS A 213 -12.78 12.06 31.47
N TYR A 214 -13.46 10.91 31.59
CA TYR A 214 -14.91 10.86 31.72
C TYR A 214 -15.30 10.67 33.19
N PRO A 215 -15.86 11.71 33.86
CA PRO A 215 -16.39 11.53 35.21
C PRO A 215 -17.51 10.50 35.18
N ARG A 216 -17.34 9.45 35.98
CA ARG A 216 -18.34 8.40 36.21
C ARG A 216 -19.46 8.96 37.11
N ALA A 217 -20.21 9.93 36.61
CA ALA A 217 -21.41 10.44 37.25
C ALA A 217 -22.38 10.89 36.15
N GLN A 218 -23.68 10.66 36.35
CA GLN A 218 -24.80 11.11 35.50
C GLN A 218 -25.29 10.20 34.34
N VAL A 219 -25.33 8.87 34.49
CA VAL A 219 -26.14 8.01 33.57
C VAL A 219 -27.06 7.00 34.28
N VAL A 220 -27.13 6.99 35.62
CA VAL A 220 -27.98 6.02 36.37
C VAL A 220 -29.12 6.68 37.17
N ARG A 221 -29.63 7.86 36.75
CA ARG A 221 -30.80 8.47 37.43
C ARG A 221 -32.01 8.82 36.58
N ASP A 222 -31.95 8.72 35.25
CA ASP A 222 -33.07 9.18 34.40
C ASP A 222 -33.89 8.05 33.76
N LEU A 223 -33.79 6.81 34.25
CA LEU A 223 -34.59 5.67 33.75
C LEU A 223 -35.68 5.17 34.71
N SER A 224 -35.99 5.93 35.77
CA SER A 224 -37.04 5.55 36.73
C SER A 224 -38.05 6.69 36.97
N ALA A 225 -38.76 7.13 35.92
CA ALA A 225 -40.00 7.89 36.09
C ALA A 225 -40.80 7.95 34.78
N HIS A 226 -41.70 6.98 34.55
CA HIS A 226 -43.08 7.26 34.14
C HIS A 226 -43.92 5.97 34.10
N PRO A 227 -45.06 5.93 34.82
CA PRO A 227 -46.04 4.87 34.70
C PRO A 227 -47.16 5.22 33.70
N ASP A 228 -47.90 4.18 33.32
CA ASP A 228 -49.26 4.16 32.80
C ASP A 228 -49.53 4.65 31.37
N HIS A 229 -49.76 3.69 30.47
CA HIS A 229 -50.99 3.63 29.66
C HIS A 229 -51.23 2.19 29.20
N GLY A 230 -52.34 1.61 29.67
CA GLY A 230 -52.88 0.34 29.15
C GLY A 230 -53.79 0.55 27.94
N LEU A 231 -54.03 -0.56 27.21
CA LEU A 231 -55.28 -1.03 26.57
C LEU A 231 -54.93 -1.98 25.41
N ILE A 232 -55.16 -3.30 25.56
CA ILE A 232 -56.29 -4.11 25.05
C ILE A 232 -56.19 -4.51 23.56
N PHE A 233 -56.15 -5.84 23.34
CA PHE A 233 -56.74 -6.71 22.30
C PHE A 233 -55.74 -7.85 22.00
N GLY A 234 -56.07 -9.13 21.97
CA GLY A 234 -57.32 -9.87 22.11
C GLY A 234 -57.00 -11.33 21.80
N SER A 235 -57.42 -12.25 22.66
CA SER A 235 -57.30 -13.70 22.49
C SER A 235 -58.38 -14.23 21.55
N GLY A 236 -58.05 -15.24 20.74
CA GLY A 236 -59.00 -15.87 19.81
C GLY A 236 -58.51 -17.22 19.30
N CYS A 237 -59.01 -18.27 19.95
CA CYS A 237 -58.82 -19.69 19.69
C CYS A 237 -59.32 -20.18 18.31
N ARG A 238 -58.67 -21.17 17.68
CA ARG A 238 -59.35 -22.38 17.18
C ARG A 238 -58.40 -23.51 16.76
N SER A 239 -58.55 -24.63 17.46
CA SER A 239 -58.15 -25.98 17.09
C SER A 239 -58.97 -26.49 15.89
N ARG A 240 -58.35 -27.32 15.05
CA ARG A 240 -58.98 -28.46 14.38
C ARG A 240 -57.93 -29.49 13.97
N ASP A 241 -57.96 -30.62 14.67
CA ASP A 241 -57.39 -31.90 14.27
C ASP A 241 -58.17 -32.49 13.08
N LEU A 242 -57.49 -33.26 12.21
CA LEU A 242 -57.79 -34.69 11.96
C LEU A 242 -57.01 -35.29 10.77
N HIS A 243 -56.48 -36.50 11.04
CA HIS A 243 -56.13 -37.64 10.16
C HIS A 243 -54.96 -37.51 9.15
N SER A 244 -53.79 -38.08 9.43
CA SER A 244 -53.38 -39.51 9.40
C SER A 244 -53.11 -40.07 8.00
N HIS A 245 -51.83 -40.21 7.65
CA HIS A 245 -51.32 -41.38 6.93
C HIS A 245 -49.84 -41.62 7.26
N SER A 246 -49.53 -42.89 7.52
CA SER A 246 -48.26 -43.43 7.94
C SER A 246 -47.21 -43.44 6.82
N ALA A 247 -46.00 -43.03 7.16
CA ALA A 247 -44.79 -43.48 6.49
C ALA A 247 -43.62 -43.38 7.48
N THR A 248 -43.11 -44.53 7.90
CA THR A 248 -41.87 -44.69 8.66
C THR A 248 -40.71 -44.04 7.92
N ARG A 249 -40.24 -42.89 8.42
CA ARG A 249 -38.99 -42.26 7.98
C ARG A 249 -38.17 -41.94 9.23
N ALA A 250 -36.97 -42.52 9.31
CA ALA A 250 -36.05 -42.35 10.41
C ALA A 250 -35.77 -40.86 10.67
N THR A 251 -36.08 -40.41 11.88
CA THR A 251 -35.73 -39.09 12.40
C THR A 251 -34.25 -39.05 12.75
N PRO A 252 -33.44 -38.13 12.20
CA PRO A 252 -32.15 -37.82 12.79
C PRO A 252 -32.39 -37.06 14.08
N GLY A 253 -31.88 -37.60 15.20
CA GLY A 253 -31.94 -36.96 16.50
C GLY A 253 -31.29 -35.59 16.45
N PHE A 254 -32.10 -34.54 16.64
CA PHE A 254 -31.63 -33.18 16.88
C PHE A 254 -31.06 -33.12 18.32
N SER A 255 -29.77 -33.40 18.46
CA SER A 255 -28.98 -33.05 19.64
C SER A 255 -28.70 -31.55 19.57
N LEU A 256 -29.55 -30.75 20.20
CA LEU A 256 -29.47 -29.29 20.24
C LEU A 256 -28.95 -28.88 21.63
N LEU A 257 -27.86 -28.09 21.65
CA LEU A 257 -27.06 -27.63 22.80
C LEU A 257 -25.77 -28.41 23.09
N SER A 258 -24.91 -28.61 22.08
CA SER A 258 -23.48 -28.66 22.34
C SER A 258 -23.01 -27.28 22.80
N HIS A 259 -22.41 -27.18 23.99
CA HIS A 259 -21.75 -25.98 24.51
C HIS A 259 -20.89 -25.32 23.41
N VAL A 260 -21.36 -24.20 22.86
CA VAL A 260 -20.55 -23.34 22.00
C VAL A 260 -19.51 -22.71 22.92
N ASN A 261 -18.32 -23.30 22.91
CA ASN A 261 -17.17 -22.75 23.62
C ASN A 261 -16.81 -21.43 22.93
N MET A 262 -17.30 -20.31 23.48
CA MET A 262 -16.98 -18.96 23.04
C MET A 262 -15.53 -18.66 23.44
N GLY A 263 -14.57 -19.24 22.72
CA GLY A 263 -13.16 -18.87 22.82
C GLY A 263 -13.01 -17.36 22.60
N ALA A 264 -12.05 -16.76 23.29
CA ALA A 264 -11.78 -15.33 23.16
C ALA A 264 -11.56 -14.96 21.68
N PRO A 265 -12.14 -13.85 21.18
CA PRO A 265 -12.01 -13.45 19.79
C PRO A 265 -10.54 -13.18 19.42
N ASP A 266 -10.05 -13.83 18.36
CA ASP A 266 -8.68 -13.67 17.82
C ASP A 266 -8.55 -12.36 17.02
N LEU A 267 -8.37 -11.21 17.67
CA LEU A 267 -8.38 -9.87 17.07
C LEU A 267 -7.11 -9.54 16.25
N ARG A 268 -6.60 -10.48 15.46
CA ARG A 268 -5.43 -10.23 14.60
C ARG A 268 -5.77 -9.21 13.53
N LEU A 269 -4.95 -8.15 13.46
CA LEU A 269 -5.08 -7.07 12.48
C LEU A 269 -5.05 -7.58 11.02
N GLY A 270 -4.39 -8.71 10.78
CA GLY A 270 -4.31 -9.34 9.47
C GLY A 270 -5.66 -9.75 8.87
N ASP A 271 -6.66 -10.02 9.71
CA ASP A 271 -8.01 -10.33 9.21
C ASP A 271 -8.77 -9.09 8.73
N PHE A 272 -8.49 -7.91 9.30
CA PHE A 272 -9.09 -6.64 8.89
C PHE A 272 -8.41 -6.00 7.69
N ILE A 273 -7.13 -6.31 7.49
CA ILE A 273 -6.29 -5.73 6.45
C ILE A 273 -5.62 -6.87 5.69
N PRO A 274 -6.25 -7.39 4.61
CA PRO A 274 -5.68 -8.48 3.82
C PRO A 274 -4.25 -8.18 3.31
N GLY A 275 -3.89 -6.90 3.14
CA GLY A 275 -2.53 -6.48 2.79
C GLY A 275 -1.45 -6.86 3.83
N LEU A 276 -1.82 -7.11 5.08
CA LEU A 276 -0.90 -7.60 6.11
C LEU A 276 -0.64 -9.12 6.01
N LEU A 277 -1.45 -9.82 5.21
CA LEU A 277 -1.28 -11.24 4.92
C LEU A 277 -0.47 -11.47 3.63
N VAL A 278 0.10 -10.41 3.05
CA VAL A 278 1.03 -10.52 1.91
C VAL A 278 2.24 -11.33 2.34
N PRO A 279 2.59 -12.41 1.61
CA PRO A 279 3.75 -13.23 1.92
C PRO A 279 5.04 -12.37 2.01
N PRO A 280 5.87 -12.55 3.06
CA PRO A 280 7.05 -11.71 3.27
C PRO A 280 8.02 -11.67 2.09
N GLU A 281 8.11 -12.75 1.32
CA GLU A 281 8.95 -12.88 0.13
C GLU A 281 8.52 -11.91 -0.99
N ALA A 282 7.23 -11.60 -1.07
CA ALA A 282 6.70 -10.63 -2.02
C ALA A 282 7.19 -9.20 -1.71
N ASN A 283 7.41 -8.87 -0.42
CA ASN A 283 7.85 -7.53 -0.02
C ASN A 283 9.23 -7.17 -0.58
N VAL A 284 10.10 -8.16 -0.81
CA VAL A 284 11.41 -7.95 -1.45
C VAL A 284 11.22 -7.41 -2.87
N HIS A 285 10.40 -8.07 -3.68
CA HIS A 285 10.12 -7.62 -5.05
C HIS A 285 9.42 -6.26 -5.07
N LEU A 286 8.43 -6.04 -4.20
CA LEU A 286 7.76 -4.75 -4.10
C LEU A 286 8.76 -3.62 -3.80
N THR A 287 9.63 -3.85 -2.82
CA THR A 287 10.64 -2.88 -2.40
C THR A 287 11.60 -2.58 -3.54
N ILE A 288 12.19 -3.59 -4.18
CA ILE A 288 13.13 -3.39 -5.29
C ILE A 288 12.43 -2.65 -6.45
N GLY A 289 11.21 -3.04 -6.82
CA GLY A 289 10.43 -2.38 -7.88
C GLY A 289 10.17 -0.90 -7.59
N ILE A 290 9.83 -0.56 -6.34
CA ILE A 290 9.67 0.82 -5.87
C ILE A 290 10.98 1.60 -6.01
N HIS A 291 12.13 1.02 -5.66
CA HIS A 291 13.42 1.71 -5.75
C HIS A 291 13.80 2.05 -7.20
N PHE A 292 13.66 1.10 -8.13
CA PHE A 292 13.91 1.38 -9.55
C PHE A 292 12.95 2.43 -10.09
N LEU A 293 11.67 2.36 -9.72
CA LEU A 293 10.69 3.36 -10.13
C LEU A 293 11.02 4.74 -9.54
N LEU A 294 11.36 4.85 -8.25
CA LEU A 294 11.79 6.11 -7.64
C LEU A 294 13.01 6.70 -8.34
N ALA A 295 14.00 5.87 -8.69
CA ALA A 295 15.16 6.32 -9.46
C ALA A 295 14.74 6.82 -10.85
N ALA A 296 13.83 6.14 -11.53
CA ALA A 296 13.26 6.58 -12.80
C ALA A 296 12.52 7.93 -12.65
N LEU A 297 11.71 8.11 -11.60
CA LEU A 297 11.02 9.36 -11.32
C LEU A 297 11.98 10.49 -10.98
N TYR A 298 13.08 10.20 -10.29
CA TYR A 298 14.13 11.19 -9.98
C TYR A 298 14.70 11.81 -11.26
N THR A 299 14.88 11.00 -12.32
CA THR A 299 15.38 11.51 -13.61
C THR A 299 14.47 12.55 -14.27
N LEU A 300 13.15 12.56 -13.97
CA LEU A 300 12.21 13.56 -14.50
C LEU A 300 12.60 15.00 -14.12
N THR A 301 13.29 15.15 -12.99
CA THR A 301 13.69 16.46 -12.46
C THR A 301 15.00 16.99 -13.06
N ILE A 302 15.67 16.21 -13.91
CA ILE A 302 16.97 16.55 -14.50
C ILE A 302 16.81 17.03 -15.93
N THR A 303 16.70 18.34 -16.10
CA THR A 303 16.40 18.97 -17.40
C THR A 303 17.63 19.35 -18.22
N SER A 304 18.84 19.15 -17.70
CA SER A 304 20.09 19.55 -18.39
C SER A 304 20.36 18.73 -19.67
N ARG A 305 19.93 17.47 -19.71
CA ARG A 305 20.10 16.55 -20.87
C ARG A 305 18.86 15.68 -21.05
N PRO A 306 17.73 16.25 -21.53
CA PRO A 306 16.43 15.58 -21.49
C PRO A 306 16.41 14.24 -22.26
N ARG A 307 17.12 14.15 -23.40
CA ARG A 307 17.21 12.90 -24.18
C ARG A 307 17.96 11.80 -23.44
N THR A 308 19.12 12.13 -22.85
CA THR A 308 19.93 11.18 -22.09
C THR A 308 19.16 10.65 -20.88
N TYR A 309 18.52 11.54 -20.11
CA TYR A 309 17.75 11.12 -18.94
C TYR A 309 16.45 10.39 -19.30
N ALA A 310 15.83 10.68 -20.45
CA ALA A 310 14.73 9.86 -20.96
C ALA A 310 15.18 8.42 -21.25
N VAL A 311 16.37 8.22 -21.85
CA VAL A 311 16.93 6.87 -22.06
C VAL A 311 17.22 6.18 -20.74
N ILE A 312 17.89 6.85 -19.79
CA ILE A 312 18.16 6.30 -18.45
C ILE A 312 16.85 5.90 -17.77
N ARG A 313 15.83 6.75 -17.85
CA ARG A 313 14.50 6.48 -17.29
C ARG A 313 13.86 5.22 -17.86
N ILE A 314 13.95 5.00 -19.17
CA ILE A 314 13.47 3.77 -19.82
C ILE A 314 14.26 2.56 -19.31
N LEU A 315 15.59 2.67 -19.26
CA LEU A 315 16.47 1.61 -18.77
C LEU A 315 16.20 1.24 -17.30
N LEU A 316 15.77 2.20 -16.46
CA LEU A 316 15.32 1.94 -15.09
C LEU A 316 13.87 1.43 -15.02
N GLY A 317 13.01 1.90 -15.93
CA GLY A 317 11.62 1.50 -16.02
C GLY A 317 11.44 0.03 -16.42
N ILE A 318 12.24 -0.49 -17.35
CA ILE A 318 12.18 -1.91 -17.78
C ILE A 318 12.33 -2.89 -16.61
N PRO A 319 13.42 -2.85 -15.80
CA PRO A 319 13.55 -3.73 -14.65
C PRO A 319 12.48 -3.46 -13.59
N ALA A 320 12.08 -2.20 -13.34
CA ALA A 320 10.96 -1.91 -12.43
C ALA A 320 9.68 -2.63 -12.88
N GLY A 321 9.33 -2.53 -14.16
CA GLY A 321 8.15 -3.17 -14.74
C GLY A 321 8.22 -4.70 -14.63
N TYR A 322 9.38 -5.29 -14.92
CA TYR A 322 9.59 -6.72 -14.75
C TYR A 322 9.47 -7.17 -13.29
N ILE A 323 10.04 -6.42 -12.35
CA ILE A 323 9.96 -6.74 -10.91
C ILE A 323 8.52 -6.60 -10.41
N PHE A 324 7.77 -5.59 -10.83
CA PHE A 324 6.36 -5.45 -10.49
C PHE A 324 5.49 -6.55 -11.13
N TYR A 325 5.83 -7.00 -12.34
CA TYR A 325 5.22 -8.18 -12.95
C TYR A 325 5.49 -9.43 -12.11
N HIS A 326 6.74 -9.62 -11.68
CA HIS A 326 7.10 -10.72 -10.79
C HIS A 326 6.36 -10.62 -9.44
N TYR A 327 6.26 -9.43 -8.85
CA TYR A 327 5.45 -9.20 -7.66
C TYR A 327 3.97 -9.54 -7.86
N ALA A 328 3.39 -9.20 -9.02
CA ALA A 328 1.98 -9.50 -9.31
C ALA A 328 1.73 -10.99 -9.54
N PHE A 329 2.60 -11.67 -10.30
CA PHE A 329 2.28 -12.98 -10.90
C PHE A 329 3.17 -14.14 -10.44
N HIS A 330 4.19 -13.90 -9.61
CA HIS A 330 4.91 -15.00 -8.96
C HIS A 330 3.96 -15.75 -8.00
N PRO A 331 4.01 -17.09 -7.96
CA PRO A 331 3.09 -17.93 -7.18
C PRO A 331 3.50 -17.94 -5.70
N TYR A 332 3.35 -16.81 -5.02
CA TYR A 332 3.47 -16.77 -3.57
C TYR A 332 2.37 -17.60 -2.90
N ASP A 333 2.67 -18.20 -1.76
CA ASP A 333 1.70 -18.94 -0.95
C ASP A 333 0.79 -17.97 -0.18
N ALA A 334 -0.10 -17.30 -0.90
CA ALA A 334 -1.04 -16.36 -0.31
C ALA A 334 -2.22 -17.13 0.33
N PRO A 335 -2.58 -16.82 1.59
CA PRO A 335 -3.55 -17.63 2.33
C PRO A 335 -4.99 -17.50 1.80
N ARG A 336 -5.28 -16.50 0.95
CA ARG A 336 -6.64 -16.18 0.46
C ARG A 336 -6.60 -15.58 -0.95
N ARG A 337 -7.68 -15.77 -1.71
CA ARG A 337 -7.84 -15.23 -3.08
C ARG A 337 -7.91 -13.69 -3.09
N SER A 338 -8.46 -13.10 -2.03
CA SER A 338 -8.42 -11.64 -1.83
C SER A 338 -6.99 -11.09 -1.70
N VAL A 339 -6.09 -11.81 -1.03
CA VAL A 339 -4.66 -11.44 -0.93
C VAL A 339 -3.99 -11.56 -2.30
N GLU A 340 -4.27 -12.63 -3.03
CA GLU A 340 -3.78 -12.82 -4.42
C GLU A 340 -4.21 -11.68 -5.35
N THR A 341 -5.48 -11.28 -5.25
CA THR A 341 -5.99 -10.12 -5.99
C THR A 341 -5.27 -8.85 -5.57
N GLY A 342 -5.02 -8.66 -4.27
CA GLY A 342 -4.26 -7.52 -3.73
C GLY A 342 -2.84 -7.42 -4.28
N LEU A 343 -2.11 -8.55 -4.36
CA LEU A 343 -0.79 -8.63 -4.99
C LEU A 343 -0.84 -8.19 -6.46
N ALA A 344 -1.81 -8.71 -7.22
CA ALA A 344 -2.01 -8.31 -8.61
C ALA A 344 -2.34 -6.83 -8.76
N VAL A 345 -3.21 -6.26 -7.91
CA VAL A 345 -3.55 -4.82 -7.92
C VAL A 345 -2.31 -3.96 -7.71
N VAL A 346 -1.50 -4.26 -6.70
CA VAL A 346 -0.32 -3.46 -6.36
C VAL A 346 0.77 -3.60 -7.43
N GLY A 347 1.03 -4.81 -7.93
CA GLY A 347 2.01 -5.02 -8.99
C GLY A 347 1.59 -4.40 -10.32
N LEU A 348 0.33 -4.57 -10.75
CA LEU A 348 -0.18 -3.91 -11.95
C LEU A 348 -0.18 -2.39 -11.81
N TYR A 349 -0.46 -1.86 -10.61
CA TYR A 349 -0.31 -0.42 -10.36
C TYR A 349 1.14 0.04 -10.57
N GLY A 350 2.13 -0.70 -10.06
CA GLY A 350 3.54 -0.43 -10.31
C GLY A 350 3.90 -0.46 -11.80
N ILE A 351 3.42 -1.45 -12.55
CA ILE A 351 3.57 -1.54 -14.01
C ILE A 351 2.95 -0.32 -14.70
N MET A 352 1.71 0.03 -14.33
CA MET A 352 1.03 1.20 -14.91
C MET A 352 1.77 2.50 -14.63
N ARG A 353 2.44 2.62 -13.48
CA ARG A 353 3.32 3.76 -13.18
C ARG A 353 4.57 3.77 -14.02
N VAL A 354 5.21 2.63 -14.21
CA VAL A 354 6.35 2.51 -15.14
C VAL A 354 5.91 2.96 -16.54
N ILE A 355 4.77 2.47 -17.02
CA ILE A 355 4.23 2.84 -18.32
C ILE A 355 3.99 4.36 -18.39
N ASP A 356 3.20 4.94 -17.48
CA ASP A 356 2.84 6.37 -17.48
C ASP A 356 4.07 7.29 -17.46
N THR A 357 5.08 6.94 -16.66
CA THR A 357 6.20 7.83 -16.34
C THR A 357 7.45 7.59 -17.17
N CYS A 358 7.64 6.37 -17.69
CA CYS A 358 8.83 6.00 -18.45
C CYS A 358 8.56 5.90 -19.96
N LEU A 359 7.37 5.43 -20.37
CA LEU A 359 7.08 5.09 -21.77
C LEU A 359 6.16 6.10 -22.45
N VAL A 360 5.10 6.55 -21.78
CA VAL A 360 4.02 7.31 -22.43
C VAL A 360 4.47 8.68 -22.92
N ASP A 361 5.43 9.33 -22.24
CA ASP A 361 6.04 10.58 -22.72
C ASP A 361 6.64 10.42 -24.13
N LEU A 362 7.15 9.23 -24.48
CA LEU A 362 7.72 8.95 -25.79
C LEU A 362 6.63 8.83 -26.86
N LEU A 363 5.49 8.22 -26.50
CA LEU A 363 4.37 8.01 -27.41
C LEU A 363 3.62 9.31 -27.71
N VAL A 364 3.47 10.18 -26.71
CA VAL A 364 2.72 11.43 -26.82
C VAL A 364 3.60 12.58 -27.33
N GLY A 365 4.93 12.42 -27.33
CA GLY A 365 5.87 13.46 -27.75
C GLY A 365 5.91 14.67 -26.80
N VAL A 366 5.30 14.55 -25.62
CA VAL A 366 5.26 15.60 -24.59
C VAL A 366 6.27 15.24 -23.50
N HIS A 367 7.39 15.94 -23.50
CA HIS A 367 8.48 15.73 -22.53
C HIS A 367 8.36 16.59 -21.27
N THR A 368 7.21 17.22 -21.02
CA THR A 368 7.04 18.05 -19.83
C THR A 368 6.72 17.17 -18.62
N PRO A 369 7.64 17.02 -17.65
CA PRO A 369 7.34 16.31 -16.42
C PRO A 369 6.23 17.05 -15.65
N PRO A 370 5.40 16.33 -14.89
CA PRO A 370 4.41 16.95 -14.00
C PRO A 370 5.04 17.97 -13.07
N ARG A 371 4.28 19.00 -12.70
CA ARG A 371 4.75 20.02 -11.78
C ARG A 371 3.84 20.14 -10.57
N TRP A 372 4.46 20.52 -9.46
CA TRP A 372 3.70 20.94 -8.29
C TRP A 372 3.00 22.26 -8.57
N VAL A 373 1.80 22.38 -8.02
CA VAL A 373 1.01 23.59 -7.95
C VAL A 373 0.81 23.89 -6.46
N VAL A 374 1.50 24.92 -5.98
CA VAL A 374 1.48 25.36 -4.58
C VAL A 374 0.74 26.68 -4.50
N ASP A 375 -0.33 26.71 -3.71
CA ASP A 375 -1.20 27.90 -3.58
C ASP A 375 -1.66 28.46 -4.95
N GLY A 376 -1.95 27.55 -5.89
CA GLY A 376 -2.39 27.89 -7.25
C GLY A 376 -1.26 28.28 -8.21
N LYS A 377 -0.01 28.37 -7.77
CA LYS A 377 1.15 28.69 -8.61
C LYS A 377 1.92 27.44 -8.99
N VAL A 378 2.17 27.26 -10.28
CA VAL A 378 3.01 26.16 -10.78
C VAL A 378 4.46 26.41 -10.38
N LEU A 379 5.06 25.52 -9.61
CA LEU A 379 6.46 25.61 -9.21
C LEU A 379 7.40 25.05 -10.29
N PRO A 380 8.64 25.56 -10.38
CA PRO A 380 9.68 24.91 -11.17
C PRO A 380 10.03 23.53 -10.59
N LEU A 381 10.65 22.68 -11.42
CA LEU A 381 11.16 21.40 -10.95
C LEU A 381 12.27 21.62 -9.91
N PRO A 382 12.35 20.77 -8.88
CA PRO A 382 13.38 20.91 -7.86
C PRO A 382 14.79 20.65 -8.43
N THR A 383 15.73 21.49 -8.03
CA THR A 383 17.14 21.39 -8.43
C THR A 383 18.01 20.77 -7.33
N THR A 384 17.59 20.87 -6.06
CA THR A 384 18.30 20.28 -4.93
C THR A 384 18.08 18.77 -4.86
N PHE A 385 19.09 18.04 -4.39
CA PHE A 385 19.02 16.58 -4.24
C PHE A 385 17.79 16.13 -3.44
N PHE A 386 17.58 16.72 -2.25
CA PHE A 386 16.42 16.40 -1.40
C PHE A 386 15.08 16.81 -2.03
N GLY A 387 15.03 17.94 -2.74
CA GLY A 387 13.81 18.35 -3.45
C GLY A 387 13.41 17.35 -4.53
N ARG A 388 14.39 16.77 -5.23
CA ARG A 388 14.16 15.74 -6.27
C ARG A 388 13.71 14.40 -5.68
N ILE A 389 14.26 14.01 -4.54
CA ILE A 389 13.75 12.85 -3.78
C ILE A 389 12.30 13.09 -3.35
N GLY A 390 12.01 14.24 -2.74
CA GLY A 390 10.66 14.61 -2.32
C GLY A 390 9.65 14.58 -3.48
N TYR A 391 10.04 15.12 -4.63
CA TYR A 391 9.26 15.04 -5.88
C TYR A 391 8.99 13.60 -6.31
N SER A 392 10.00 12.74 -6.28
CA SER A 392 9.88 11.35 -6.75
C SER A 392 8.96 10.54 -5.85
N VAL A 393 9.10 10.70 -4.53
CA VAL A 393 8.25 10.04 -3.53
C VAL A 393 6.81 10.53 -3.64
N ASP A 394 6.59 11.85 -3.67
CA ASP A 394 5.25 12.41 -3.80
C ASP A 394 4.58 11.99 -5.12
N TYR A 395 5.33 11.95 -6.23
CA TYR A 395 4.77 11.55 -7.52
C TYR A 395 4.40 10.06 -7.56
N LEU A 396 5.21 9.20 -6.93
CA LEU A 396 4.91 7.78 -6.77
C LEU A 396 3.61 7.55 -5.98
N LEU A 397 3.43 8.30 -4.89
CA LEU A 397 2.27 8.20 -3.99
C LEU A 397 1.03 8.93 -4.53
N SER A 398 1.19 9.87 -5.46
CA SER A 398 0.09 10.70 -5.96
C SER A 398 -0.77 9.99 -7.01
N LEU A 399 -1.84 9.34 -6.59
CA LEU A 399 -2.77 8.61 -7.47
C LEU A 399 -3.69 9.51 -8.32
N ARG A 400 -4.08 10.67 -7.78
CA ARG A 400 -5.18 11.48 -8.32
C ARG A 400 -4.77 12.94 -8.55
N GLY A 401 -3.48 13.23 -8.43
CA GLY A 401 -2.89 14.55 -8.52
C GLY A 401 -2.93 15.31 -7.19
N THR A 402 -3.23 14.63 -6.08
CA THR A 402 -3.03 15.16 -4.72
C THR A 402 -1.57 15.00 -4.32
N SER A 403 -1.01 15.97 -3.59
CA SER A 403 0.35 15.86 -3.05
C SER A 403 0.30 15.51 -1.57
N ILE A 404 1.32 14.82 -1.06
CA ILE A 404 1.53 14.62 0.38
C ILE A 404 2.03 15.90 1.08
N PHE A 405 2.39 16.93 0.32
CA PHE A 405 2.82 18.23 0.85
C PHE A 405 1.65 19.19 1.03
N LYS A 406 1.74 20.01 2.08
CA LYS A 406 0.70 20.98 2.45
C LYS A 406 0.46 21.97 1.30
N ASN A 407 -0.80 22.33 1.06
CA ASN A 407 -1.24 23.24 -0.01
C ASN A 407 -0.69 22.92 -1.41
N THR A 408 -0.28 21.66 -1.63
CA THR A 408 0.37 21.24 -2.87
C THR A 408 -0.56 20.29 -3.62
N THR A 409 -0.63 20.46 -4.93
CA THR A 409 -1.28 19.53 -5.85
C THR A 409 -0.38 19.33 -7.06
N TRP A 410 -0.69 18.37 -7.91
CA TRP A 410 -0.07 18.24 -9.20
C TRP A 410 -0.87 19.00 -10.27
N ASP A 411 -0.19 19.53 -11.27
CA ASP A 411 -0.78 20.25 -12.41
C ASP A 411 -1.79 19.44 -13.23
N TRP A 412 -1.83 18.12 -13.04
CA TRP A 412 -2.76 17.20 -13.65
C TRP A 412 -3.92 16.76 -12.74
N ILE A 413 -4.08 17.33 -11.56
CA ILE A 413 -5.17 17.00 -10.64
C ILE A 413 -6.53 17.10 -11.36
N VAL A 414 -7.32 16.03 -11.26
CA VAL A 414 -8.64 16.00 -11.90
C VAL A 414 -9.56 16.99 -11.17
N PRO A 415 -10.35 17.83 -11.87
CA PRO A 415 -11.23 18.80 -11.23
C PRO A 415 -12.19 18.19 -10.18
N SER A 416 -12.66 16.96 -10.41
CA SER A 416 -13.50 16.23 -9.46
C SER A 416 -12.75 15.81 -8.19
N ALA A 417 -11.46 15.50 -8.27
CA ALA A 417 -10.62 15.26 -7.10
C ALA A 417 -10.38 16.56 -6.33
N LYS A 418 -10.05 17.65 -7.04
CA LYS A 418 -9.81 18.97 -6.45
C LYS A 418 -11.01 19.49 -5.66
N ARG A 419 -12.24 19.36 -6.20
CA ARG A 419 -13.48 19.79 -5.50
C ARG A 419 -13.78 19.02 -4.21
N ARG A 420 -13.20 17.83 -4.04
CA ARG A 420 -13.41 16.96 -2.87
C ARG A 420 -12.33 17.10 -1.81
N MET A 421 -11.30 17.91 -2.07
CA MET A 421 -10.24 18.13 -1.08
C MET A 421 -10.84 18.80 0.15
N PRO A 422 -10.58 18.26 1.36
CA PRO A 422 -10.88 18.98 2.59
C PRO A 422 -10.23 20.37 2.54
N PRO A 423 -10.90 21.44 3.04
CA PRO A 423 -10.26 22.73 3.19
C PRO A 423 -8.96 22.60 4.00
N PRO A 424 -7.85 23.26 3.61
CA PRO A 424 -6.59 23.23 4.37
C PRO A 424 -6.73 23.75 5.81
N THR A 425 -7.81 24.48 6.09
CA THR A 425 -8.17 24.99 7.42
C THR A 425 -8.93 23.99 8.29
N THR A 426 -9.29 22.80 7.77
CA THR A 426 -9.99 21.77 8.54
C THR A 426 -9.08 21.24 9.65
N PRO A 427 -9.50 21.31 10.93
CA PRO A 427 -8.71 20.76 12.03
C PRO A 427 -8.49 19.25 11.84
N ARG A 428 -7.27 18.76 12.11
CA ARG A 428 -6.93 17.33 11.95
C ARG A 428 -7.87 16.41 12.73
N ILE A 429 -8.22 16.76 13.96
CA ILE A 429 -9.14 15.97 14.79
C ILE A 429 -10.52 15.89 14.13
N THR A 430 -11.04 16.99 13.60
CA THR A 430 -12.32 17.01 12.87
C THR A 430 -12.28 16.10 11.65
N PHE A 431 -11.20 16.14 10.86
CA PHE A 431 -11.01 15.22 9.74
C PHE A 431 -10.98 13.76 10.22
N ILE A 432 -10.20 13.43 11.25
CA ILE A 432 -10.07 12.06 11.77
C ILE A 432 -11.42 11.55 12.27
N CYS A 433 -12.16 12.32 13.07
CA CYS A 433 -13.49 11.92 13.54
C CYS A 433 -14.47 11.68 12.39
N SER A 434 -14.46 12.56 11.38
CA SER A 434 -15.29 12.40 10.17
C SER A 434 -14.90 11.15 9.37
N ALA A 435 -13.60 10.91 9.19
CA ALA A 435 -13.08 9.75 8.49
C ALA A 435 -13.35 8.44 9.25
N MET A 436 -13.23 8.43 10.58
CA MET A 436 -13.60 7.29 11.42
C MET A 436 -15.08 6.97 11.32
N TRP A 437 -15.96 7.98 11.39
CA TRP A 437 -17.40 7.79 11.19
C TRP A 437 -17.72 7.25 9.80
N SER A 438 -17.03 7.76 8.77
CA SER A 438 -17.13 7.26 7.40
C SER A 438 -16.69 5.79 7.31
N LEU A 439 -15.57 5.45 7.93
CA LEU A 439 -15.01 4.09 7.97
C LEU A 439 -15.99 3.12 8.65
N THR A 440 -16.58 3.48 9.79
CA THR A 440 -17.59 2.66 10.48
C THR A 440 -18.80 2.37 9.58
N LYS A 441 -19.33 3.39 8.89
CA LYS A 441 -20.45 3.18 7.95
C LYS A 441 -20.07 2.27 6.78
N GLN A 442 -18.90 2.52 6.19
CA GLN A 442 -18.39 1.69 5.10
C GLN A 442 -18.21 0.23 5.54
N TYR A 443 -17.67 0.02 6.74
CA TYR A 443 -17.47 -1.30 7.33
C TYR A 443 -18.79 -2.05 7.47
N ILE A 444 -19.81 -1.45 8.11
CA ILE A 444 -21.11 -2.09 8.34
C ILE A 444 -21.80 -2.45 7.01
N VAL A 445 -21.76 -1.54 6.03
CA VAL A 445 -22.32 -1.81 4.71
C VAL A 445 -21.53 -2.93 4.02
N TYR A 446 -20.19 -2.92 4.09
CA TYR A 446 -19.38 -3.94 3.45
C TYR A 446 -19.61 -5.32 4.07
N ASP A 447 -19.74 -5.37 5.39
CA ASP A 447 -20.06 -6.57 6.15
C ASP A 447 -21.45 -7.12 5.80
N THR A 448 -22.45 -6.24 5.66
CA THR A 448 -23.80 -6.62 5.23
C THR A 448 -23.79 -7.23 3.83
N LEU A 449 -23.06 -6.63 2.89
CA LEU A 449 -22.93 -7.14 1.53
C LEU A 449 -22.14 -8.46 1.48
N ASP A 450 -21.09 -8.60 2.29
CA ASP A 450 -20.33 -9.84 2.41
C ASP A 450 -21.19 -10.98 2.98
N ALA A 451 -21.98 -10.69 4.04
CA ALA A 451 -22.94 -11.63 4.61
C ALA A 451 -24.02 -12.02 3.58
N LEU A 452 -24.54 -11.07 2.81
CA LEU A 452 -25.49 -11.33 1.73
C LEU A 452 -24.88 -12.23 0.65
N ASN A 453 -23.66 -11.93 0.19
CA ASN A 453 -22.97 -12.72 -0.85
C ASN A 453 -22.71 -14.16 -0.39
N LYS A 454 -22.50 -14.37 0.91
CA LYS A 454 -22.24 -15.68 1.52
C LYS A 454 -23.47 -16.34 2.14
N SER A 455 -24.65 -15.74 2.00
CA SER A 455 -25.91 -16.31 2.50
C SER A 455 -26.35 -17.57 1.77
N ARG A 456 -25.68 -17.90 0.65
CA ARG A 456 -25.91 -19.11 -0.14
C ARG A 456 -24.61 -19.77 -0.56
N VAL A 457 -24.70 -21.06 -0.84
CA VAL A 457 -23.66 -21.82 -1.51
C VAL A 457 -23.80 -21.60 -3.01
N TRP A 458 -22.69 -21.28 -3.66
CA TRP A 458 -22.64 -21.02 -5.09
C TRP A 458 -22.16 -22.26 -5.85
N ASP A 459 -22.83 -22.61 -6.94
CA ASP A 459 -22.29 -23.58 -7.89
C ASP A 459 -21.30 -22.89 -8.83
N THR A 460 -20.04 -23.00 -8.47
CA THR A 460 -18.90 -22.40 -9.17
C THR A 460 -18.51 -23.13 -10.45
N ASN A 461 -19.11 -24.29 -10.74
CA ASN A 461 -18.93 -25.00 -12.02
C ASN A 461 -19.77 -24.38 -13.14
N LEU A 462 -20.80 -23.60 -12.80
CA LEU A 462 -21.59 -22.91 -13.80
C LEU A 462 -20.77 -21.81 -14.46
N PRO A 463 -20.81 -21.70 -15.80
CA PRO A 463 -20.14 -20.62 -16.51
C PRO A 463 -20.77 -19.26 -16.21
N TYR A 464 -22.00 -19.18 -15.68
CA TYR A 464 -22.65 -17.91 -15.31
C TYR A 464 -23.56 -18.11 -14.09
N PRO A 465 -23.00 -18.26 -12.88
CA PRO A 465 -23.75 -18.66 -11.68
C PRO A 465 -24.81 -17.64 -11.23
N ILE A 466 -24.63 -16.36 -11.56
CA ILE A 466 -25.62 -15.30 -11.33
C ILE A 466 -26.56 -15.21 -12.51
N THR A 467 -26.03 -15.07 -13.73
CA THR A 467 -26.85 -14.76 -14.92
C THR A 467 -27.76 -15.93 -15.33
N ASN A 468 -27.24 -17.16 -15.27
CA ASN A 468 -27.92 -18.38 -15.72
C ASN A 468 -28.05 -19.46 -14.63
N GLY A 469 -27.67 -19.18 -13.37
CA GLY A 469 -27.72 -20.14 -12.27
C GLY A 469 -29.10 -20.33 -11.63
N GLY A 470 -30.19 -20.09 -12.37
CA GLY A 470 -31.57 -20.27 -11.89
C GLY A 470 -32.09 -19.16 -10.98
N LEU A 471 -31.38 -18.04 -10.83
CA LEU A 471 -31.84 -16.89 -10.04
C LEU A 471 -32.90 -16.08 -10.76
N SER A 472 -33.87 -15.55 -10.03
CA SER A 472 -34.81 -14.57 -10.56
C SER A 472 -34.08 -13.25 -10.88
N VAL A 473 -34.58 -12.49 -11.87
CA VAL A 473 -33.97 -11.20 -12.25
C VAL A 473 -33.76 -10.26 -11.05
N PRO A 474 -34.71 -10.09 -10.11
CA PRO A 474 -34.50 -9.26 -8.93
C PRO A 474 -33.31 -9.72 -8.06
N GLU A 475 -33.17 -11.02 -7.81
CA GLU A 475 -32.01 -11.55 -7.06
C GLU A 475 -30.70 -11.26 -7.78
N GLN A 476 -30.68 -11.44 -9.11
CA GLN A 476 -29.49 -11.14 -9.92
C GLN A 476 -29.08 -9.67 -9.81
N LEU A 477 -30.04 -8.74 -9.83
CA LEU A 477 -29.79 -7.31 -9.66
C LEU A 477 -29.27 -6.97 -8.26
N VAL A 478 -29.73 -7.68 -7.22
CA VAL A 478 -29.22 -7.53 -5.85
C VAL A 478 -27.74 -7.95 -5.76
N PHE A 479 -27.36 -9.09 -6.34
CA PHE A 479 -25.96 -9.54 -6.37
C PHE A 479 -25.09 -8.66 -7.26
N ALA A 480 -25.62 -8.15 -8.38
CA ALA A 480 -24.95 -7.16 -9.21
C ALA A 480 -24.68 -5.85 -8.45
N PHE A 481 -25.68 -5.35 -7.69
CA PHE A 481 -25.48 -4.20 -6.81
C PHE A 481 -24.41 -4.48 -5.76
N SER A 482 -24.48 -5.66 -5.12
CA SER A 482 -23.54 -6.09 -4.09
C SER A 482 -22.10 -6.12 -4.59
N VAL A 483 -21.83 -6.69 -5.76
CA VAL A 483 -20.45 -6.72 -6.31
C VAL A 483 -19.95 -5.31 -6.67
N CYS A 484 -20.81 -4.45 -7.23
CA CYS A 484 -20.42 -3.09 -7.59
C CYS A 484 -20.13 -2.23 -6.36
N ALA A 485 -21.01 -2.29 -5.35
CA ALA A 485 -20.83 -1.59 -4.08
C ALA A 485 -19.63 -2.16 -3.29
N GLY A 486 -19.49 -3.48 -3.23
CA GLY A 486 -18.35 -4.17 -2.62
C GLY A 486 -17.02 -3.79 -3.28
N THR A 487 -16.97 -3.68 -4.60
CA THR A 487 -15.78 -3.19 -5.32
C THR A 487 -15.45 -1.73 -4.96
N ALA A 488 -16.45 -0.88 -4.77
CA ALA A 488 -16.20 0.49 -4.31
C ALA A 488 -15.66 0.51 -2.86
N LEU A 489 -16.24 -0.32 -1.99
CA LEU A 489 -15.87 -0.43 -0.57
C LEU A 489 -14.47 -1.04 -0.38
N SER A 490 -14.09 -2.02 -1.20
CA SER A 490 -12.75 -2.62 -1.20
C SER A 490 -11.65 -1.60 -1.50
N ILE A 491 -11.97 -0.53 -2.22
CA ILE A 491 -11.07 0.59 -2.52
C ILE A 491 -11.16 1.66 -1.42
N SER A 492 -12.38 2.02 -0.98
CA SER A 492 -12.58 3.15 -0.07
C SER A 492 -12.18 2.85 1.37
N VAL A 493 -12.37 1.62 1.86
CA VAL A 493 -12.04 1.23 3.22
C VAL A 493 -10.52 1.32 3.47
N PRO A 494 -9.64 0.67 2.68
CA PRO A 494 -8.19 0.83 2.85
C PRO A 494 -7.73 2.28 2.67
N ALA A 495 -8.28 3.00 1.70
CA ALA A 495 -7.92 4.40 1.48
C ALA A 495 -8.30 5.31 2.66
N THR A 496 -9.47 5.07 3.28
CA THR A 496 -9.93 5.83 4.46
C THR A 496 -9.04 5.50 5.67
N LEU A 497 -8.69 4.23 5.86
CA LEU A 497 -7.81 3.80 6.93
C LEU A 497 -6.41 4.44 6.80
N VAL A 498 -5.81 4.40 5.60
CA VAL A 498 -4.53 5.04 5.33
C VAL A 498 -4.60 6.56 5.52
N ALA A 499 -5.71 7.20 5.15
CA ALA A 499 -5.92 8.63 5.40
C ALA A 499 -5.94 8.97 6.89
N ILE A 500 -6.65 8.18 7.71
CA ILE A 500 -6.70 8.36 9.17
C ILE A 500 -5.29 8.25 9.76
N ILE A 501 -4.56 7.18 9.42
CA ILE A 501 -3.20 6.95 9.92
C ILE A 501 -2.29 8.11 9.49
N SER A 502 -2.31 8.48 8.22
CA SER A 502 -1.42 9.51 7.69
C SER A 502 -1.69 10.89 8.30
N VAL A 503 -2.96 11.29 8.43
CA VAL A 503 -3.32 12.59 9.05
C VAL A 503 -3.01 12.59 10.54
N ALA A 504 -3.23 11.47 11.25
CA ALA A 504 -2.81 11.32 12.64
C ALA A 504 -1.28 11.43 12.79
N SER A 505 -0.51 10.92 11.82
CA SER A 505 0.94 11.07 11.73
C SER A 505 1.42 12.44 11.24
N GLY A 506 0.51 13.38 10.96
CA GLY A 506 0.83 14.77 10.63
C GLY A 506 0.74 15.15 9.15
N ALA A 507 0.31 14.24 8.27
CA ALA A 507 0.02 14.57 6.89
C ALA A 507 -1.04 15.68 6.77
N PRO A 508 -0.98 16.53 5.73
CA PRO A 508 -2.00 17.54 5.46
C PRO A 508 -3.35 16.89 5.14
N VAL A 509 -4.44 17.43 5.68
CA VAL A 509 -5.81 16.88 5.51
C VAL A 509 -6.27 16.97 4.05
N GLU A 510 -5.86 18.04 3.36
CA GLU A 510 -6.23 18.31 1.97
C GLU A 510 -5.66 17.28 0.98
N ALA A 511 -4.62 16.52 1.37
CA ALA A 511 -4.02 15.45 0.57
C ALA A 511 -4.91 14.20 0.45
N TRP A 512 -5.96 14.08 1.29
CA TRP A 512 -6.75 12.87 1.47
C TRP A 512 -8.24 13.05 1.11
N PRO A 513 -8.59 13.49 -0.12
CA PRO A 513 -9.99 13.53 -0.53
C PRO A 513 -10.59 12.11 -0.60
N PRO A 514 -11.90 11.93 -0.36
CA PRO A 514 -12.57 10.63 -0.53
C PRO A 514 -12.31 10.01 -1.92
N MET A 515 -12.25 8.68 -2.02
CA MET A 515 -11.93 8.00 -3.29
C MET A 515 -12.98 8.21 -4.39
N PHE A 516 -14.26 8.28 -4.00
CA PHE A 516 -15.42 8.43 -4.89
C PHE A 516 -16.13 9.79 -4.69
N ASP A 517 -16.89 10.25 -5.68
CA ASP A 517 -17.70 11.49 -5.61
C ASP A 517 -19.19 11.14 -5.62
N ALA A 518 -19.70 10.65 -4.49
CA ALA A 518 -21.09 10.20 -4.30
C ALA A 518 -21.61 9.38 -5.51
N PRO A 519 -21.05 8.18 -5.79
CA PRO A 519 -21.31 7.41 -7.01
C PRO A 519 -22.78 7.10 -7.21
N PHE A 520 -23.52 6.85 -6.11
CA PHE A 520 -24.96 6.60 -6.12
C PHE A 520 -25.81 7.81 -6.56
N SER A 521 -25.22 9.01 -6.60
CA SER A 521 -25.86 10.24 -7.09
C SER A 521 -25.61 10.50 -8.58
N ALA A 522 -25.08 9.53 -9.33
CA ALA A 522 -24.88 9.65 -10.77
C ALA A 522 -26.20 9.89 -11.50
N ILE A 523 -26.20 10.88 -12.39
CA ILE A 523 -27.37 11.24 -13.20
C ILE A 523 -27.34 10.66 -14.62
N SER A 524 -26.20 10.11 -15.02
CA SER A 524 -25.95 9.46 -16.31
C SER A 524 -24.74 8.51 -16.18
N LEU A 525 -24.54 7.62 -17.15
CA LEU A 525 -23.34 6.78 -17.25
C LEU A 525 -22.09 7.62 -17.42
N ALA A 526 -22.16 8.67 -18.25
CA ALA A 526 -21.05 9.59 -18.42
C ALA A 526 -20.67 10.26 -17.09
N ASP A 527 -21.64 10.72 -16.30
CA ASP A 527 -21.39 11.30 -14.97
C ASP A 527 -20.77 10.29 -14.00
N PHE A 528 -21.26 9.04 -14.01
CA PHE A 528 -20.73 7.95 -13.19
C PHE A 528 -19.24 7.70 -13.48
N TRP A 529 -18.89 7.34 -14.71
CA TRP A 529 -17.52 6.94 -15.05
C TRP A 529 -16.53 8.11 -15.10
N THR A 530 -16.98 9.30 -15.51
CA THR A 530 -16.07 10.44 -15.70
C THR A 530 -15.93 11.32 -14.47
N ARG A 531 -16.83 11.28 -13.49
CA ARG A 531 -16.73 12.16 -12.33
C ARG A 531 -16.80 11.42 -11.00
N ARG A 532 -17.73 10.47 -10.89
CA ARG A 532 -18.13 9.92 -9.59
C ARG A 532 -17.42 8.64 -9.19
N TRP A 533 -17.00 7.84 -10.15
CA TRP A 533 -16.16 6.67 -9.95
C TRP A 533 -14.72 7.07 -9.59
N HIS A 534 -13.94 6.12 -9.07
CA HIS A 534 -12.57 6.39 -8.64
C HIS A 534 -11.69 6.88 -9.81
N SER A 535 -10.69 7.72 -9.52
CA SER A 535 -9.77 8.25 -10.53
C SER A 535 -8.35 7.64 -10.50
N LEU A 536 -8.17 6.50 -9.80
CA LEU A 536 -6.88 5.81 -9.63
C LEU A 536 -6.09 5.63 -10.94
N PHE A 537 -6.73 5.06 -11.95
CA PHE A 537 -6.10 4.73 -13.23
C PHE A 537 -6.40 5.74 -14.34
N ARG A 538 -7.08 6.85 -14.00
CA ARG A 538 -7.59 7.77 -15.02
C ARG A 538 -6.45 8.36 -15.85
N ARG A 539 -5.42 8.89 -15.18
CA ARG A 539 -4.28 9.56 -15.85
C ARG A 539 -3.58 8.61 -16.83
N VAL A 540 -3.26 7.40 -16.37
CA VAL A 540 -2.52 6.43 -17.18
C VAL A 540 -3.36 5.95 -18.37
N PHE A 541 -4.64 5.60 -18.17
CA PHE A 541 -5.52 5.22 -19.29
C PHE A 541 -5.71 6.37 -20.28
N ASP A 542 -5.87 7.59 -19.77
CA ASP A 542 -6.03 8.77 -20.60
C ASP A 542 -4.81 8.99 -21.49
N ARG A 543 -3.61 9.01 -20.91
CA ARG A 543 -2.37 9.23 -21.65
C ARG A 543 -2.02 8.06 -22.58
N LEU A 544 -2.28 6.81 -22.19
CA LEU A 544 -2.13 5.64 -23.08
C LEU A 544 -3.04 5.75 -24.30
N SER A 545 -4.32 6.03 -24.07
CA SER A 545 -5.29 6.15 -25.16
C SER A 545 -4.91 7.24 -26.15
N LEU A 546 -4.36 8.37 -25.66
CA LEU A 546 -3.86 9.45 -26.51
C LEU A 546 -2.61 9.02 -27.31
N GLY A 547 -1.68 8.30 -26.69
CA GLY A 547 -0.49 7.78 -27.39
C GLY A 547 -0.86 6.81 -28.51
N ILE A 548 -1.78 5.89 -28.25
CA ILE A 548 -2.28 4.92 -29.26
C ILE A 548 -2.98 5.66 -30.41
N LEU A 549 -3.88 6.59 -30.10
CA LEU A 549 -4.57 7.40 -31.11
C LEU A 549 -3.61 8.22 -31.95
N HIS A 550 -2.60 8.82 -31.32
CA HIS A 550 -1.59 9.61 -32.03
C HIS A 550 -0.78 8.73 -33.00
N GLY A 551 -0.39 7.52 -32.57
CA GLY A 551 0.25 6.54 -33.47
C GLY A 551 -0.63 6.17 -34.66
N LEU A 552 -1.93 5.94 -34.42
CA LEU A 552 -2.89 5.62 -35.48
C LEU A 552 -3.07 6.78 -36.47
N GLU A 553 -3.20 8.01 -35.97
CA GLU A 553 -3.30 9.26 -36.76
C GLU A 553 -1.98 9.63 -37.47
N LYS A 554 -0.86 9.00 -37.13
CA LYS A 554 0.40 9.14 -37.87
C LYS A 554 0.46 8.22 -39.09
N VAL A 555 -0.16 7.04 -38.99
CA VAL A 555 -0.24 6.07 -40.09
C VAL A 555 -1.38 6.41 -41.03
N HIS A 556 -2.49 6.95 -40.50
CA HIS A 556 -3.68 7.32 -41.25
C HIS A 556 -3.89 8.83 -41.27
N ALA A 557 -4.84 9.33 -42.05
CA ALA A 557 -5.26 10.73 -41.99
C ALA A 557 -5.87 11.08 -40.61
N PRO A 558 -5.87 12.36 -40.20
CA PRO A 558 -6.49 12.81 -38.94
C PRO A 558 -7.94 12.33 -38.81
N LEU A 559 -8.26 11.71 -37.68
CA LEU A 559 -9.60 11.17 -37.44
C LEU A 559 -10.61 12.31 -37.19
N PRO A 560 -11.86 12.20 -37.70
CA PRO A 560 -12.93 13.13 -37.35
C PRO A 560 -13.14 13.20 -35.84
N LEU A 561 -13.42 14.41 -35.30
CA LEU A 561 -13.51 14.65 -33.86
C LEU A 561 -14.47 13.70 -33.12
N ARG A 562 -15.61 13.36 -33.73
CA ARG A 562 -16.59 12.43 -33.15
C ARG A 562 -16.03 11.01 -33.05
N LEU A 563 -15.44 10.51 -34.14
CA LEU A 563 -14.81 9.20 -34.19
C LEU A 563 -13.65 9.10 -33.20
N ARG A 564 -12.80 10.13 -33.13
CA ARG A 564 -11.70 10.21 -32.15
C ARG A 564 -12.19 10.10 -30.70
N LYS A 565 -13.28 10.79 -30.35
CA LYS A 565 -13.88 10.72 -29.00
C LYS A 565 -14.42 9.32 -28.69
N THR A 566 -15.15 8.71 -29.62
CA THR A 566 -15.69 7.35 -29.45
C THR A 566 -14.57 6.33 -29.35
N LEU A 567 -13.57 6.38 -30.23
CA LEU A 567 -12.44 5.46 -30.23
C LEU A 567 -11.61 5.61 -28.94
N ARG A 568 -11.42 6.84 -28.43
CA ARG A 568 -10.81 7.07 -27.12
C ARG A 568 -11.57 6.37 -26.00
N ALA A 569 -12.90 6.48 -25.97
CA ALA A 569 -13.71 5.79 -24.97
C ALA A 569 -13.57 4.27 -25.06
N VAL A 570 -13.64 3.71 -26.28
CA VAL A 570 -13.41 2.28 -26.53
C VAL A 570 -12.02 1.84 -26.04
N LEU A 571 -10.98 2.60 -26.35
CA LEU A 571 -9.61 2.31 -25.89
C LEU A 571 -9.49 2.36 -24.36
N ILE A 572 -10.05 3.37 -23.70
CA ILE A 572 -9.99 3.48 -22.23
C ILE A 572 -10.69 2.28 -21.56
N PHE A 573 -11.88 1.90 -22.03
CA PHE A 573 -12.60 0.74 -21.49
C PHE A 573 -11.94 -0.58 -21.88
N GLY A 574 -11.30 -0.66 -23.04
CA GLY A 574 -10.47 -1.80 -23.44
C GLY A 574 -9.26 -1.98 -22.52
N LEU A 575 -8.52 -0.90 -22.24
CA LEU A 575 -7.40 -0.91 -21.28
C LEU A 575 -7.89 -1.29 -19.87
N SER A 576 -9.08 -0.82 -19.47
CA SER A 576 -9.71 -1.22 -18.22
C SER A 576 -10.06 -2.71 -18.22
N ALA A 577 -10.62 -3.25 -19.30
CA ALA A 577 -10.92 -4.67 -19.44
C ALA A 577 -9.64 -5.51 -19.30
N THR A 578 -8.56 -5.13 -20.00
CA THR A 578 -7.26 -5.80 -19.90
C THR A 578 -6.71 -5.80 -18.48
N LEU A 579 -6.79 -4.67 -17.77
CA LEU A 579 -6.37 -4.58 -16.37
C LEU A 579 -7.15 -5.60 -15.50
N HIS A 580 -8.47 -5.69 -15.66
CA HIS A 580 -9.29 -6.60 -14.85
C HIS A 580 -9.12 -8.08 -15.24
N LEU A 581 -8.86 -8.39 -16.52
CA LEU A 581 -8.46 -9.72 -16.95
C LEU A 581 -7.15 -10.14 -16.27
N LEU A 582 -6.16 -9.24 -16.24
CA LEU A 582 -4.87 -9.48 -15.57
C LEU A 582 -5.04 -9.66 -14.05
N LEU A 583 -5.90 -8.87 -13.40
CA LEU A 583 -6.22 -9.04 -11.98
C LEU A 583 -6.80 -10.43 -11.69
N MET A 584 -7.77 -10.87 -12.50
CA MET A 584 -8.45 -12.15 -12.29
C MET A 584 -7.61 -13.34 -12.72
N TYR A 585 -6.69 -13.16 -13.68
CA TYR A 585 -5.74 -14.19 -14.11
C TYR A 585 -4.83 -14.67 -12.97
N ARG A 586 -4.53 -13.80 -11.98
CA ARG A 586 -3.71 -14.18 -10.83
C ARG A 586 -4.37 -15.24 -9.94
N LEU A 587 -5.68 -15.34 -9.96
CA LEU A 587 -6.42 -16.22 -9.06
C LEU A 587 -6.24 -17.70 -9.46
N PRO A 588 -5.83 -18.57 -8.52
CA PRO A 588 -5.53 -19.95 -8.84
C PRO A 588 -6.77 -20.68 -9.36
N ILE A 589 -6.55 -21.48 -10.40
CA ILE A 589 -7.51 -22.46 -10.90
C ILE A 589 -7.50 -23.64 -9.94
N SER A 590 -8.68 -24.13 -9.57
CA SER A 590 -8.84 -25.34 -8.75
C SER A 590 -10.03 -26.14 -9.25
N ASP A 591 -10.17 -27.39 -8.82
CA ASP A 591 -11.32 -28.24 -9.20
C ASP A 591 -12.66 -27.59 -8.83
N THR A 592 -12.69 -26.82 -7.74
CA THR A 592 -13.87 -26.06 -7.29
C THR A 592 -14.04 -24.71 -7.98
N HIS A 593 -13.06 -24.22 -8.74
CA HIS A 593 -13.06 -22.88 -9.33
C HIS A 593 -12.32 -22.93 -10.66
N TYR A 594 -13.04 -23.39 -11.69
CA TYR A 594 -12.47 -23.61 -13.01
C TYR A 594 -12.65 -22.38 -13.90
N HIS A 595 -11.53 -21.79 -14.33
CA HIS A 595 -11.51 -20.58 -15.17
C HIS A 595 -10.27 -20.50 -16.09
N PRO A 596 -10.09 -21.48 -17.00
CA PRO A 596 -8.84 -21.64 -17.75
C PRO A 596 -8.57 -20.52 -18.77
N ALA A 597 -9.61 -19.82 -19.22
CA ALA A 597 -9.46 -18.78 -20.23
C ALA A 597 -8.90 -17.49 -19.62
N PHE A 598 -7.79 -17.00 -20.16
CA PHE A 598 -7.31 -15.65 -19.89
C PHE A 598 -8.37 -14.62 -20.29
N PHE A 599 -8.97 -14.78 -21.47
CA PHE A 599 -10.06 -13.96 -21.97
C PHE A 599 -11.40 -14.40 -21.39
N ASP A 600 -11.67 -13.97 -20.16
CA ASP A 600 -12.96 -14.18 -19.52
C ASP A 600 -14.05 -13.35 -20.21
N HIS A 601 -15.01 -14.04 -20.84
CA HIS A 601 -16.09 -13.42 -21.59
C HIS A 601 -16.93 -12.46 -20.73
N SER A 602 -17.18 -12.79 -19.46
CA SER A 602 -17.98 -11.93 -18.57
C SER A 602 -17.26 -10.62 -18.23
N ILE A 603 -15.93 -10.67 -18.04
CA ILE A 603 -15.11 -9.47 -17.83
C ILE A 603 -15.15 -8.59 -19.08
N MET A 604 -14.95 -9.18 -20.26
CA MET A 604 -15.00 -8.45 -21.52
C MET A 604 -16.38 -7.83 -21.77
N MET A 605 -17.46 -8.58 -21.57
CA MET A 605 -18.84 -8.09 -21.72
C MET A 605 -19.13 -6.93 -20.77
N PHE A 606 -18.72 -7.00 -19.50
CA PHE A 606 -18.90 -5.90 -18.56
C PHE A 606 -18.20 -4.63 -19.03
N PHE A 607 -16.89 -4.69 -19.31
CA PHE A 607 -16.11 -3.48 -19.61
C PHE A 607 -16.31 -2.96 -21.04
N LEU A 608 -16.35 -3.83 -22.05
CA LEU A 608 -16.44 -3.42 -23.46
C LEU A 608 -17.85 -3.00 -23.88
N SER A 609 -18.87 -3.31 -23.09
CA SER A 609 -20.23 -2.83 -23.33
C SER A 609 -20.45 -1.38 -22.86
N GLN A 610 -19.59 -0.84 -21.99
CA GLN A 610 -19.73 0.53 -21.46
C GLN A 610 -19.61 1.63 -22.54
N PRO A 611 -18.67 1.59 -23.50
CA PRO A 611 -18.65 2.53 -24.63
C PRO A 611 -19.93 2.49 -25.47
N ALA A 612 -20.50 1.30 -25.70
CA ALA A 612 -21.75 1.15 -26.44
C ALA A 612 -22.92 1.77 -25.66
N ALA A 613 -22.97 1.56 -24.35
CA ALA A 613 -23.98 2.15 -23.47
C ALA A 613 -23.91 3.68 -23.42
N LEU A 614 -22.70 4.24 -23.39
CA LEU A 614 -22.47 5.68 -23.47
C LEU A 614 -22.92 6.26 -24.82
N LEU A 615 -22.72 5.51 -25.91
CA LEU A 615 -23.19 5.91 -27.23
C LEU A 615 -24.72 5.89 -27.30
N VAL A 616 -25.37 4.84 -26.79
CA VAL A 616 -26.83 4.73 -26.69
C VAL A 616 -27.40 5.83 -25.79
N GLU A 617 -26.77 6.10 -24.64
CA GLU A 617 -27.14 7.21 -23.77
C GLU A 617 -27.18 8.52 -24.55
N ARG A 618 -26.10 8.81 -25.28
CA ARG A 618 -25.96 10.07 -26.02
C ARG A 618 -26.87 10.18 -27.24
N MET A 619 -27.09 9.09 -27.96
CA MET A 619 -27.81 9.11 -29.24
C MET A 619 -29.31 8.88 -29.11
N ILE A 620 -29.74 8.16 -28.07
CA ILE A 620 -31.12 7.70 -27.91
C ILE A 620 -31.71 8.25 -26.61
N VAL A 621 -31.07 7.95 -25.47
CA VAL A 621 -31.67 8.24 -24.16
C VAL A 621 -31.73 9.74 -23.87
N GLU A 622 -30.64 10.49 -24.10
CA GLU A 622 -30.60 11.94 -23.86
C GLU A 622 -31.62 12.70 -24.73
N PRO A 623 -31.74 12.46 -26.05
CA PRO A 623 -32.81 13.06 -26.85
C PRO A 623 -34.22 12.70 -26.38
N LEU A 624 -34.47 11.41 -26.08
CA LEU A 624 -35.79 10.95 -25.60
C LEU A 624 -36.13 11.50 -24.21
N ALA A 625 -35.13 11.74 -23.37
CA ALA A 625 -35.34 12.29 -22.04
C ALA A 625 -35.84 13.74 -22.08
N GLY A 626 -35.58 14.49 -23.15
CA GLY A 626 -35.96 15.91 -23.25
C GLY A 626 -35.41 16.76 -22.09
N GLY A 627 -34.25 16.38 -21.53
CA GLY A 627 -33.66 17.00 -20.35
C GLY A 627 -34.13 16.42 -19.00
N ASN A 628 -35.03 15.43 -18.98
CA ASN A 628 -35.44 14.75 -17.76
C ASN A 628 -34.33 13.87 -17.19
N VAL A 629 -33.70 14.36 -16.12
CA VAL A 629 -32.58 13.72 -15.43
C VAL A 629 -32.94 12.34 -14.84
N TRP A 630 -34.22 12.10 -14.53
CA TRP A 630 -34.64 10.80 -14.01
C TRP A 630 -34.58 9.70 -15.06
N VAL A 631 -34.82 10.02 -16.34
CA VAL A 631 -34.74 9.05 -17.45
C VAL A 631 -33.29 8.63 -17.67
N THR A 632 -32.36 9.58 -17.75
CA THR A 632 -30.92 9.28 -17.91
C THR A 632 -30.36 8.57 -16.67
N ARG A 633 -30.84 8.91 -15.47
CA ARG A 633 -30.46 8.23 -14.24
C ARG A 633 -30.99 6.79 -14.21
N ALA A 634 -32.24 6.55 -14.59
CA ALA A 634 -32.82 5.22 -14.68
C ALA A 634 -32.07 4.36 -15.69
N TRP A 635 -31.72 4.92 -16.86
CA TRP A 635 -30.85 4.26 -17.83
C TRP A 635 -29.49 3.89 -17.23
N ALA A 636 -28.84 4.82 -16.54
CA ALA A 636 -27.51 4.58 -16.00
C ALA A 636 -27.49 3.44 -14.98
N TRP A 637 -28.43 3.44 -14.03
CA TRP A 637 -28.53 2.38 -13.02
C TRP A 637 -29.03 1.07 -13.60
N GLY A 638 -30.01 1.12 -14.51
CA GLY A 638 -30.48 -0.06 -15.24
C GLY A 638 -29.33 -0.75 -15.98
N TRP A 639 -28.51 0.02 -16.68
CA TRP A 639 -27.35 -0.51 -17.40
C TRP A 639 -26.26 -1.04 -16.47
N LEU A 640 -25.89 -0.28 -15.42
CA LEU A 640 -24.85 -0.70 -14.47
C LEU A 640 -25.25 -1.99 -13.73
N LEU A 641 -26.51 -2.12 -13.31
CA LEU A 641 -27.00 -3.34 -12.67
C LEU A 641 -27.13 -4.51 -13.66
N CYS A 642 -27.58 -4.24 -14.89
CA CYS A 642 -27.68 -5.27 -15.92
C CYS A 642 -26.30 -5.83 -16.26
N SER A 643 -25.34 -4.97 -16.59
CA SER A 643 -23.96 -5.38 -16.90
C SER A 643 -23.23 -5.92 -15.67
N GLY A 644 -23.52 -5.40 -14.47
CA GLY A 644 -22.93 -5.85 -13.21
C GLY A 644 -23.19 -7.32 -12.88
N ARG A 645 -24.23 -7.94 -13.46
CA ARG A 645 -24.46 -9.40 -13.38
C ARG A 645 -23.28 -10.20 -13.90
N TRP A 646 -22.71 -9.79 -15.04
CA TRP A 646 -21.53 -10.44 -15.61
C TRP A 646 -20.31 -10.29 -14.70
N TRP A 647 -20.15 -9.13 -14.04
CA TRP A 647 -19.07 -8.94 -13.08
C TRP A 647 -19.25 -9.80 -11.82
N ALA A 648 -20.50 -9.96 -11.36
CA ALA A 648 -20.82 -10.83 -10.23
C ALA A 648 -20.54 -12.32 -10.56
N ASP A 649 -20.86 -12.77 -11.78
CA ASP A 649 -20.51 -14.12 -12.25
C ASP A 649 -19.01 -14.41 -12.06
N VAL A 650 -18.16 -13.44 -12.40
CA VAL A 650 -16.68 -13.57 -12.28
C VAL A 650 -16.29 -13.75 -10.82
N TRP A 651 -16.84 -12.96 -9.90
CA TRP A 651 -16.48 -13.05 -8.48
C TRP A 651 -16.85 -14.40 -7.87
N VAL A 652 -18.02 -14.92 -8.21
CA VAL A 652 -18.45 -16.25 -7.78
C VAL A 652 -17.52 -17.32 -8.36
N ARG A 653 -17.37 -17.38 -9.69
CA ARG A 653 -16.55 -18.42 -10.36
C ARG A 653 -15.09 -18.40 -9.91
N ARG A 654 -14.56 -17.23 -9.57
CA ARG A 654 -13.18 -17.07 -9.10
C ARG A 654 -13.01 -17.30 -7.60
N GLY A 655 -14.09 -17.59 -6.86
CA GLY A 655 -14.07 -17.94 -5.44
C GLY A 655 -13.91 -16.76 -4.49
N LEU A 656 -14.17 -15.53 -4.95
CA LEU A 656 -14.09 -14.33 -4.10
C LEU A 656 -15.24 -14.24 -3.09
N TRP A 657 -16.31 -15.02 -3.29
CA TRP A 657 -17.44 -15.14 -2.38
C TRP A 657 -17.43 -16.44 -1.57
N ASP A 658 -16.33 -17.19 -1.59
CA ASP A 658 -16.19 -18.38 -0.76
C ASP A 658 -16.31 -18.02 0.73
N PRO A 659 -16.88 -18.90 1.57
CA PRO A 659 -16.97 -18.67 3.02
C PRO A 659 -15.61 -18.39 3.70
N LYS A 660 -14.52 -18.92 3.13
CA LYS A 660 -13.14 -18.74 3.64
C LYS A 660 -12.55 -17.35 3.38
N GLU A 661 -13.08 -16.62 2.40
CA GLU A 661 -12.59 -15.28 2.10
C GLU A 661 -13.03 -14.33 3.21
N LYS A 662 -12.15 -13.48 3.73
CA LYS A 662 -12.49 -12.50 4.77
C LYS A 662 -12.29 -11.11 4.23
N VAL A 663 -13.40 -10.42 4.08
CA VAL A 663 -13.46 -9.11 3.43
C VAL A 663 -13.39 -7.98 4.45
N VAL A 664 -14.02 -8.17 5.61
CA VAL A 664 -14.09 -7.19 6.71
C VAL A 664 -13.37 -7.67 7.97
N GLY A 665 -12.64 -8.78 7.91
CA GLY A 665 -12.19 -9.49 9.11
C GLY A 665 -13.40 -10.02 9.86
N TYR A 666 -13.86 -9.30 10.88
CA TYR A 666 -14.98 -9.71 11.73
C TYR A 666 -16.35 -9.31 11.19
N SER A 667 -17.22 -10.28 10.99
CA SER A 667 -18.58 -10.00 10.53
C SER A 667 -19.55 -9.82 11.70
N VAL A 668 -19.90 -8.58 12.02
CA VAL A 668 -20.94 -8.24 13.00
C VAL A 668 -22.30 -8.73 12.52
N VAL A 669 -22.58 -8.63 11.22
CA VAL A 669 -23.86 -9.04 10.63
C VAL A 669 -24.08 -10.54 10.76
N ARG A 670 -23.12 -11.39 10.37
CA ARG A 670 -23.21 -12.85 10.60
C ARG A 670 -23.22 -13.21 12.08
N GLY A 671 -22.50 -12.49 12.93
CA GLY A 671 -22.55 -12.67 14.39
C GLY A 671 -23.95 -12.48 14.94
N LEU A 672 -24.61 -11.39 14.54
CA LEU A 672 -25.98 -11.07 14.98
C LEU A 672 -27.04 -11.98 14.35
N LEU A 673 -26.94 -12.28 13.05
CA LEU A 673 -27.97 -13.06 12.33
C LEU A 673 -27.85 -14.57 12.55
N TYR A 674 -26.63 -15.09 12.68
CA TYR A 674 -26.36 -16.53 12.67
C TYR A 674 -25.61 -17.03 13.92
N GLY A 675 -25.30 -16.15 14.88
CA GLY A 675 -24.46 -16.48 16.04
C GLY A 675 -23.00 -16.77 15.66
N ASN A 676 -22.60 -16.51 14.42
CA ASN A 676 -21.26 -16.80 13.92
C ASN A 676 -20.33 -15.60 14.14
N TRP A 677 -19.72 -15.54 15.32
CA TRP A 677 -18.74 -14.52 15.70
C TRP A 677 -17.31 -14.88 15.31
N THR A 678 -17.12 -15.98 14.57
CA THR A 678 -15.78 -16.33 14.11
C THR A 678 -15.28 -15.28 13.13
N PRO A 679 -14.00 -14.86 13.25
CA PRO A 679 -13.38 -13.98 12.27
C PRO A 679 -13.42 -14.61 10.88
#